data_AF-A0A7S4PUR1-F1
#
_entry.id   AF-A0A7S4PUR1-F1
#
_cell.length_a   1.000
_cell.length_b   1.000
_cell.length_c   1.000
_cell.angle_alpha   90.00
_cell.angle_beta   90.00
_cell.angle_gamma   90.00
#
_symmetry.space_group_name_H-M   'P 1'
#
loop_
_entity.id
_entity.type
_entity.pdbx_description
1 polymer ?
#
loop_
_entity_poly.entity_id
_entity_poly.type
_entity_poly.pdbx_seq_one_letter_code
_entity_poly.pdbx_strand_id
1 'polypeptide(L)'
;MKQKSGHPIVVDCYVMELFPDLKSQLFRPTQELLDGRYNATGSSLRLHVMTPLNGTRKEWAKHAGINEEQVVYEPLLPVHRDFLTDTLPHPGEAVEVILRASTPQEEAFLGGTERAVSILAEDTVTLVDFGARPDPETVRGYAARLLRLGPVQPKGSEAPTKGLHWVFIGTGSSEWREHTAVHNASAALAQVFNSHQEEAGGRMRLLPFSHQVAALRRLKGRSDVIVTWGASSPCGELLALARRGDARHILIEVGGIGGLAAADRDRMKGISWWEHKTWEKTAFLSMKKLEARNYRYLSKKIGAALTTIQSLPEAWEDAGGKVGGFCTDRGACNTQLWDAASACLGTDPRCARAVSSMMAAARNWTLLLTSSGGGGHMVAASVLGKSLADDWHRSLASATAELKAAQDLLRKRAYEQILGMAASAEKAGPVNKIDLMESPCTNLLGEHGLGMGKAFSGVWNLGQSMGSVKALTGMSKAQGLEDGFFHTQCQRYMRNVIGGNRLNRVGPPNGVVSCQPMQHAAIAEALREVSSEAEAELRLDIYLTELPTTHSVTFFDPLRTLVERDPEAARLVRLHAVAPADGGVEMIAGRTGLNASQIVIEDCMPVDVRLRGADLARPGSAASITLEAGSPRELAFLGRQRKTFSISAEDSITLVMLGSQPTVGTMREYAQRFVQSTPQDASEKPAGLHWIFLATGNPKQPSFDKLYIFLADLADRFNFLQRMTNGRLRLVPFTRQPVTQLESRADVTLTRSGGITSGELLAMSKRGDRRKVLLHIEVPKDKQSVEPEVDSEQRKSWEKMALTEGMVEWEMGNALHLQQVLNATLVTPKKLPSVW
;
A
#
# COMPACT_ATOMS: atom_id res chain seq x y z
N MET A 1 12.45 -14.08 -43.82
CA MET A 1 11.59 -14.65 -44.89
C MET A 1 12.49 -15.42 -45.85
N LYS A 2 12.21 -16.67 -46.25
CA LYS A 2 13.00 -17.33 -47.32
C LYS A 2 12.21 -17.27 -48.63
N GLN A 3 12.77 -16.64 -49.66
CA GLN A 3 12.12 -16.43 -50.95
C GLN A 3 12.29 -17.67 -51.85
N LYS A 4 11.20 -18.10 -52.51
CA LYS A 4 11.19 -19.24 -53.46
C LYS A 4 10.84 -18.84 -54.90
N SER A 5 10.59 -17.57 -55.20
CA SER A 5 10.22 -17.11 -56.55
C SER A 5 10.75 -15.72 -56.84
N GLY A 6 11.37 -15.54 -58.01
CA GLY A 6 12.07 -14.33 -58.47
C GLY A 6 11.17 -13.16 -58.88
N HIS A 7 10.11 -12.88 -58.12
CA HIS A 7 9.30 -11.67 -58.29
C HIS A 7 9.81 -10.55 -57.37
N PRO A 8 9.78 -9.28 -57.83
CA PRO A 8 10.15 -8.14 -57.01
C PRO A 8 9.20 -8.00 -55.81
N ILE A 9 9.75 -7.77 -54.62
CA ILE A 9 8.97 -7.60 -53.39
C ILE A 9 8.95 -6.11 -53.05
N VAL A 10 7.75 -5.56 -52.84
CA VAL A 10 7.58 -4.25 -52.20
C VAL A 10 7.30 -4.51 -50.73
N VAL A 11 8.11 -3.91 -49.85
CA VAL A 11 7.91 -4.00 -48.39
C VAL A 11 7.48 -2.62 -47.91
N ASP A 12 6.26 -2.53 -47.38
CA ASP A 12 5.72 -1.31 -46.77
C ASP A 12 5.86 -1.39 -45.24
N CYS A 13 6.60 -0.45 -44.66
CA CYS A 13 6.80 -0.35 -43.21
C CYS A 13 6.04 0.86 -42.65
N TYR A 14 5.12 0.62 -41.71
CA TYR A 14 4.33 1.66 -41.06
C TYR A 14 4.91 1.97 -39.67
N VAL A 15 5.18 3.25 -39.40
CA VAL A 15 5.73 3.69 -38.11
C VAL A 15 4.71 4.56 -37.38
N MET A 16 4.24 4.06 -36.22
CA MET A 16 3.45 4.83 -35.25
C MET A 16 4.21 4.89 -33.94
N GLU A 17 4.50 6.08 -33.42
CA GLU A 17 5.35 6.23 -32.24
C GLU A 17 4.53 6.07 -30.95
N LEU A 18 4.86 5.05 -30.13
CA LEU A 18 4.47 5.02 -28.72
C LEU A 18 5.66 5.05 -27.75
N PHE A 19 6.92 4.98 -28.23
CA PHE A 19 8.10 5.03 -27.35
C PHE A 19 9.35 5.59 -28.08
N PRO A 20 10.01 6.66 -27.58
CA PRO A 20 11.12 7.34 -28.27
C PRO A 20 12.41 6.50 -28.46
N ASP A 21 12.61 5.46 -27.65
CA ASP A 21 13.89 4.72 -27.58
C ASP A 21 13.92 3.42 -28.43
N LEU A 22 12.91 3.17 -29.26
CA LEU A 22 12.86 2.00 -30.16
C LEU A 22 13.60 2.22 -31.50
N LYS A 23 14.21 3.41 -31.70
CA LYS A 23 14.88 3.82 -32.94
C LYS A 23 15.98 2.87 -33.42
N SER A 24 16.67 2.13 -32.55
CA SER A 24 17.74 1.21 -32.98
C SER A 24 17.27 -0.21 -33.31
N GLN A 25 16.08 -0.62 -32.86
CA GLN A 25 15.57 -1.98 -33.06
C GLN A 25 14.62 -2.09 -34.25
N LEU A 26 13.90 -1.01 -34.59
CA LEU A 26 12.98 -0.97 -35.74
C LEU A 26 13.68 -1.09 -37.10
N PHE A 27 14.95 -0.68 -37.21
CA PHE A 27 15.68 -0.69 -38.50
C PHE A 27 16.57 -1.92 -38.72
N ARG A 28 16.60 -2.88 -37.79
CA ARG A 28 17.38 -4.11 -37.97
C ARG A 28 16.93 -4.96 -39.18
N PRO A 29 15.61 -5.14 -39.45
CA PRO A 29 15.16 -5.82 -40.66
C PRO A 29 15.51 -5.05 -41.94
N THR A 30 15.54 -3.72 -41.87
CA THR A 30 15.92 -2.83 -42.97
C THR A 30 17.41 -2.95 -43.29
N GLN A 31 18.26 -2.96 -42.27
CA GLN A 31 19.70 -3.14 -42.42
C GLN A 31 20.03 -4.53 -42.98
N GLU A 32 19.33 -5.59 -42.54
CA GLU A 32 19.51 -6.95 -43.07
C GLU A 32 19.08 -7.11 -44.54
N LEU A 33 18.13 -6.29 -45.01
CA LEU A 33 17.71 -6.23 -46.42
C LEU A 33 18.72 -5.44 -47.27
N LEU A 34 19.27 -4.36 -46.72
CA LEU A 34 20.26 -3.49 -47.39
C LEU A 34 21.68 -4.08 -47.42
N ASP A 35 22.07 -4.86 -46.41
CA ASP A 35 23.38 -5.53 -46.31
C ASP A 35 23.50 -6.77 -47.24
N GLY A 36 22.63 -6.89 -48.25
CA GLY A 36 22.75 -7.89 -49.32
C GLY A 36 22.49 -9.35 -48.91
N ARG A 37 21.97 -9.61 -47.70
CA ARG A 37 21.65 -10.99 -47.26
C ARG A 37 20.42 -11.57 -47.95
N TYR A 38 19.64 -10.74 -48.64
CA TYR A 38 18.56 -11.14 -49.54
C TYR A 38 18.82 -10.56 -50.93
N ASN A 39 19.42 -11.37 -51.80
CA ASN A 39 19.73 -10.98 -53.17
C ASN A 39 18.46 -11.06 -54.04
N ALA A 40 17.61 -10.04 -53.95
CA ALA A 40 16.41 -9.91 -54.76
C ALA A 40 16.52 -8.64 -55.62
N THR A 41 17.10 -8.79 -56.81
CA THR A 41 17.13 -7.74 -57.85
C THR A 41 15.71 -7.24 -58.13
N GLY A 42 15.45 -5.96 -57.85
CA GLY A 42 14.17 -5.30 -58.12
C GLY A 42 13.23 -5.08 -56.92
N SER A 43 13.65 -5.37 -55.69
CA SER A 43 12.82 -5.11 -54.49
C SER A 43 12.89 -3.64 -54.07
N SER A 44 11.78 -3.05 -53.63
CA SER A 44 11.74 -1.66 -53.12
C SER A 44 11.12 -1.59 -51.72
N LEU A 45 11.73 -0.82 -50.83
CA LEU A 45 11.21 -0.55 -49.49
C LEU A 45 10.51 0.82 -49.52
N ARG A 46 9.30 0.92 -48.95
CA ARG A 46 8.63 2.21 -48.71
C ARG A 46 8.29 2.36 -47.23
N LEU A 47 8.52 3.55 -46.70
CA LEU A 47 8.32 3.89 -45.29
C LEU A 47 7.12 4.85 -45.17
N HIS A 48 6.07 4.42 -44.49
CA HIS A 48 4.86 5.20 -44.27
C HIS A 48 4.85 5.81 -42.86
N VAL A 49 4.73 7.14 -42.78
CA VAL A 49 4.81 7.90 -41.52
C VAL A 49 3.49 8.63 -41.25
N MET A 50 2.82 8.33 -40.13
CA MET A 50 1.47 8.83 -39.81
C MET A 50 1.47 9.95 -38.74
N THR A 51 1.19 11.20 -39.14
CA THR A 51 0.93 12.43 -38.31
C THR A 51 2.07 12.97 -37.41
N PRO A 52 2.05 14.26 -36.98
CA PRO A 52 3.18 15.18 -37.18
C PRO A 52 4.30 14.89 -36.20
N LEU A 53 5.24 14.05 -36.64
CA LEU A 53 6.53 13.90 -36.02
C LEU A 53 7.41 15.09 -36.42
N ASN A 54 8.14 15.67 -35.48
CA ASN A 54 9.19 16.64 -35.76
C ASN A 54 10.35 15.92 -36.47
N GLY A 55 10.24 15.79 -37.80
CA GLY A 55 11.28 15.23 -38.66
C GLY A 55 10.87 15.30 -40.12
N THR A 56 11.76 15.76 -40.98
CA THR A 56 11.60 15.89 -42.44
C THR A 56 11.72 14.53 -43.15
N ARG A 57 11.22 14.40 -44.39
CA ARG A 57 11.41 13.17 -45.21
C ARG A 57 12.88 12.77 -45.27
N LYS A 58 13.76 13.77 -45.40
CA LYS A 58 15.22 13.62 -45.40
C LYS A 58 15.76 12.97 -44.14
N GLU A 59 15.28 13.37 -42.97
CA GLU A 59 15.71 12.79 -41.70
C GLU A 59 15.24 11.35 -41.56
N TRP A 60 14.00 11.04 -41.95
CA TRP A 60 13.47 9.68 -41.92
C TRP A 60 14.15 8.75 -42.93
N ALA A 61 14.36 9.23 -44.15
CA ALA A 61 15.08 8.51 -45.19
C ALA A 61 16.52 8.18 -44.76
N LYS A 62 17.21 9.16 -44.17
CA LYS A 62 18.55 8.97 -43.60
C LYS A 62 18.58 7.95 -42.47
N HIS A 63 17.58 7.95 -41.58
CA HIS A 63 17.50 6.97 -40.49
C HIS A 63 17.18 5.56 -40.99
N ALA A 64 16.36 5.45 -42.03
CA ALA A 64 15.94 4.18 -42.59
C ALA A 64 16.90 3.62 -43.65
N GLY A 65 17.91 4.38 -44.08
CA GLY A 65 18.83 3.96 -45.14
C GLY A 65 18.17 3.83 -46.51
N ILE A 66 17.16 4.65 -46.82
CA ILE A 66 16.43 4.66 -48.11
C ILE A 66 16.44 6.04 -48.77
N ASN A 67 16.02 6.13 -50.03
CA ASN A 67 15.88 7.42 -50.72
C ASN A 67 14.67 8.21 -50.18
N GLU A 68 14.74 9.55 -50.22
CA GLU A 68 13.68 10.42 -49.70
C GLU A 68 12.31 10.19 -50.36
N GLU A 69 12.30 9.81 -51.65
CA GLU A 69 11.10 9.49 -52.42
C GLU A 69 10.39 8.22 -51.94
N GLN A 70 11.10 7.38 -51.17
CA GLN A 70 10.55 6.15 -50.59
C GLN A 70 9.89 6.41 -49.22
N VAL A 71 9.94 7.64 -48.70
CA VAL A 71 9.24 8.04 -47.47
C VAL A 71 7.92 8.72 -47.83
N VAL A 72 6.81 8.04 -47.52
CA VAL A 72 5.45 8.50 -47.76
C VAL A 72 4.85 8.99 -46.44
N TYR A 73 4.36 10.22 -46.40
CA TYR A 73 3.54 10.69 -45.27
C TYR A 73 2.09 10.34 -45.58
N GLU A 74 1.49 9.49 -44.77
CA GLU A 74 0.06 9.22 -44.88
C GLU A 74 -0.72 10.17 -43.95
N PRO A 75 -1.63 11.00 -44.48
CA PRO A 75 -2.59 11.69 -43.64
C PRO A 75 -3.52 10.65 -43.00
N LEU A 76 -3.82 10.80 -41.70
CA LEU A 76 -4.90 10.05 -41.06
C LEU A 76 -6.16 10.22 -41.91
N LEU A 77 -6.74 9.10 -42.34
CA LEU A 77 -7.87 8.99 -43.27
C LEU A 77 -8.89 10.14 -43.12
N PRO A 78 -9.31 10.79 -44.22
CA PRO A 78 -10.45 11.69 -44.17
C PRO A 78 -11.71 10.86 -43.91
N VAL A 79 -12.42 11.16 -42.83
CA VAL A 79 -13.80 10.72 -42.64
C VAL A 79 -14.61 11.26 -43.83
N HIS A 80 -15.11 10.36 -44.68
CA HIS A 80 -16.00 10.67 -45.80
C HIS A 80 -17.11 11.62 -45.33
N ARG A 81 -17.13 12.85 -45.89
CA ARG A 81 -18.07 13.91 -45.52
C ARG A 81 -19.35 13.92 -46.37
N ASP A 82 -19.45 13.05 -47.37
CA ASP A 82 -20.53 13.06 -48.35
C ASP A 82 -21.34 11.77 -48.29
N PHE A 83 -22.19 11.57 -47.27
CA PHE A 83 -23.31 10.59 -47.29
C PHE A 83 -24.18 10.77 -46.03
N LEU A 84 -24.94 11.87 -45.91
CA LEU A 84 -26.01 11.99 -44.91
C LEU A 84 -27.12 12.94 -45.40
N THR A 85 -27.98 12.44 -46.27
CA THR A 85 -29.34 12.96 -46.42
C THR A 85 -30.29 11.78 -46.37
N ASP A 86 -30.55 11.28 -45.16
CA ASP A 86 -31.72 10.45 -44.88
C ASP A 86 -32.43 11.05 -43.67
N THR A 87 -33.74 11.28 -43.84
CA THR A 87 -34.67 11.80 -42.85
C THR A 87 -34.78 10.84 -41.66
N LEU A 88 -34.61 11.38 -40.45
CA LEU A 88 -34.75 10.63 -39.20
C LEU A 88 -36.24 10.50 -38.81
N PRO A 89 -36.67 9.38 -38.19
CA PRO A 89 -38.03 9.24 -37.67
C PRO A 89 -38.26 10.17 -36.47
N HIS A 90 -39.49 10.66 -36.33
CA HIS A 90 -39.86 11.59 -35.25
C HIS A 90 -39.91 10.87 -33.87
N PRO A 91 -39.71 11.60 -32.75
CA PRO A 91 -39.88 11.03 -31.42
C PRO A 91 -41.32 10.53 -31.24
N GLY A 92 -41.50 9.22 -30.99
CA GLY A 92 -42.82 8.60 -30.78
C GLY A 92 -43.15 7.39 -31.68
N GLU A 93 -42.37 7.11 -32.74
CA GLU A 93 -42.65 5.98 -33.65
C GLU A 93 -41.88 4.70 -33.28
N ALA A 94 -42.41 3.51 -33.59
CA ALA A 94 -41.67 2.26 -33.40
C ALA A 94 -40.46 2.19 -34.36
N VAL A 95 -39.32 1.68 -33.89
CA VAL A 95 -38.09 1.54 -34.69
C VAL A 95 -37.82 0.07 -34.97
N GLU A 96 -37.69 -0.30 -36.24
CA GLU A 96 -37.36 -1.66 -36.64
C GLU A 96 -35.83 -1.85 -36.75
N VAL A 97 -35.29 -2.74 -35.91
CA VAL A 97 -33.87 -3.10 -35.89
C VAL A 97 -33.71 -4.46 -36.55
N ILE A 98 -32.96 -4.52 -37.65
CA ILE A 98 -32.64 -5.79 -38.32
C ILE A 98 -31.34 -6.33 -37.73
N LEU A 99 -31.43 -7.47 -37.05
CA LEU A 99 -30.28 -8.22 -36.55
C LEU A 99 -29.84 -9.21 -37.61
N ARG A 100 -28.53 -9.34 -37.83
CA ARG A 100 -27.96 -10.31 -38.76
C ARG A 100 -27.03 -11.26 -38.02
N ALA A 101 -27.21 -12.55 -38.21
CA ALA A 101 -26.35 -13.57 -37.64
C ALA A 101 -24.99 -13.57 -38.34
N SER A 102 -23.93 -13.69 -37.56
CA SER A 102 -22.54 -13.85 -38.03
C SER A 102 -21.96 -15.22 -37.72
N THR A 103 -22.63 -16.00 -36.87
CA THR A 103 -22.29 -17.40 -36.55
C THR A 103 -23.52 -18.32 -36.64
N PRO A 104 -23.35 -19.64 -36.83
CA PRO A 104 -24.45 -20.59 -36.84
C PRO A 104 -25.28 -20.59 -35.54
N GLN A 105 -24.66 -20.29 -34.40
CA GLN A 105 -25.34 -20.19 -33.11
C GLN A 105 -26.19 -18.91 -33.01
N GLU A 106 -25.72 -17.79 -33.55
CA GLU A 106 -26.52 -16.57 -33.69
C GLU A 106 -27.68 -16.80 -34.67
N GLU A 107 -27.46 -17.54 -35.76
CA GLU A 107 -28.49 -17.89 -36.73
C GLU A 107 -29.59 -18.77 -36.11
N ALA A 108 -29.19 -19.77 -35.33
CA ALA A 108 -30.11 -20.59 -34.56
C ALA A 108 -30.90 -19.77 -33.51
N PHE A 109 -30.25 -18.82 -32.83
CA PHE A 109 -30.90 -17.93 -31.87
C PHE A 109 -31.89 -16.96 -32.54
N LEU A 110 -31.53 -16.38 -33.69
CA LEU A 110 -32.39 -15.48 -34.45
C LEU A 110 -33.49 -16.23 -35.22
N GLY A 111 -33.36 -17.54 -35.41
CA GLY A 111 -34.28 -18.35 -36.22
C GLY A 111 -34.09 -18.14 -37.73
N GLY A 112 -32.91 -17.68 -38.15
CA GLY A 112 -32.56 -17.33 -39.53
C GLY A 112 -31.35 -16.40 -39.61
N THR A 113 -30.88 -16.11 -40.82
CA THR A 113 -29.72 -15.24 -41.06
C THR A 113 -29.97 -13.79 -40.69
N GLU A 114 -31.23 -13.35 -40.71
CA GLU A 114 -31.66 -12.03 -40.25
C GLU A 114 -32.97 -12.12 -39.46
N ARG A 115 -33.15 -11.24 -38.47
CA ARG A 115 -34.42 -11.06 -37.75
C ARG A 115 -34.68 -9.59 -37.49
N ALA A 116 -35.85 -9.11 -37.92
CA ALA A 116 -36.32 -7.78 -37.55
C ALA A 116 -36.91 -7.81 -36.14
N VAL A 117 -36.54 -6.82 -35.33
CA VAL A 117 -37.06 -6.58 -33.99
C VAL A 117 -37.62 -5.17 -33.94
N SER A 118 -38.93 -5.05 -33.75
CA SER A 118 -39.59 -3.76 -33.56
C SER A 118 -39.44 -3.32 -32.11
N ILE A 119 -38.77 -2.20 -31.88
CA ILE A 119 -38.60 -1.55 -30.57
C ILE A 119 -39.63 -0.43 -30.49
N LEU A 120 -40.54 -0.52 -29.51
CA LEU A 120 -41.62 0.46 -29.35
C LEU A 120 -41.08 1.77 -28.74
N ALA A 121 -41.89 2.82 -28.79
CA ALA A 121 -41.47 4.14 -28.30
C ALA A 121 -41.28 4.19 -26.77
N GLU A 122 -41.99 3.34 -26.05
CA GLU A 122 -41.97 3.18 -24.61
C GLU A 122 -40.90 2.20 -24.09
N ASP A 123 -40.19 1.53 -25.00
CA ASP A 123 -39.13 0.58 -24.66
C ASP A 123 -37.84 1.32 -24.32
N THR A 124 -37.04 0.72 -23.43
CA THR A 124 -35.75 1.28 -22.99
C THR A 124 -34.61 0.40 -23.50
N VAL A 125 -33.51 1.02 -23.95
CA VAL A 125 -32.40 0.30 -24.61
C VAL A 125 -31.08 0.54 -23.88
N THR A 126 -30.40 -0.54 -23.49
CA THR A 126 -29.04 -0.56 -22.95
C THR A 126 -28.09 -1.22 -23.92
N LEU A 127 -26.96 -0.58 -24.20
CA LEU A 127 -25.90 -1.12 -25.05
C LEU A 127 -24.67 -1.44 -24.20
N VAL A 128 -24.19 -2.68 -24.27
CA VAL A 128 -22.99 -3.15 -23.56
C VAL A 128 -21.93 -3.55 -24.59
N ASP A 129 -20.80 -2.85 -24.58
CA ASP A 129 -19.66 -3.12 -25.43
C ASP A 129 -18.45 -3.58 -24.60
N PHE A 130 -18.01 -4.80 -24.85
CA PHE A 130 -16.88 -5.41 -24.16
C PHE A 130 -15.50 -5.10 -24.78
N GLY A 131 -15.45 -4.31 -25.86
CA GLY A 131 -14.20 -3.95 -26.52
C GLY A 131 -13.55 -5.12 -27.26
N ALA A 132 -12.27 -4.98 -27.60
CA ALA A 132 -11.62 -5.82 -28.62
C ALA A 132 -11.27 -7.26 -28.16
N ARG A 133 -11.21 -7.56 -26.86
CA ARG A 133 -10.76 -8.88 -26.34
C ARG A 133 -11.29 -9.24 -24.94
N PRO A 134 -12.61 -9.36 -24.72
CA PRO A 134 -13.09 -9.90 -23.46
C PRO A 134 -12.80 -11.41 -23.38
N ASP A 135 -12.27 -11.87 -22.24
CA ASP A 135 -12.19 -13.30 -22.00
C ASP A 135 -13.61 -13.87 -21.69
N PRO A 136 -13.90 -15.13 -22.05
CA PRO A 136 -15.23 -15.72 -21.85
C PRO A 136 -15.70 -15.81 -20.39
N GLU A 137 -14.80 -15.79 -19.39
CA GLU A 137 -15.19 -15.77 -17.98
C GLU A 137 -15.65 -14.37 -17.55
N THR A 138 -15.03 -13.32 -18.06
CA THR A 138 -15.45 -11.93 -17.84
C THR A 138 -16.86 -11.68 -18.38
N VAL A 139 -17.16 -12.13 -19.61
CA VAL A 139 -18.51 -12.02 -20.19
C VAL A 139 -19.54 -12.78 -19.34
N ARG A 140 -19.21 -14.00 -18.91
CA ARG A 140 -20.09 -14.82 -18.05
C ARG A 140 -20.28 -14.20 -16.66
N GLY A 141 -19.22 -13.67 -16.05
CA GLY A 141 -19.26 -13.04 -14.73
C GLY A 141 -20.10 -11.77 -14.73
N TYR A 142 -19.99 -10.94 -15.78
CA TYR A 142 -20.81 -9.73 -15.91
C TYR A 142 -22.29 -10.08 -16.11
N ALA A 143 -22.58 -11.08 -16.94
CA ALA A 143 -23.94 -11.53 -17.18
C ALA A 143 -24.62 -12.15 -15.95
N ALA A 144 -23.87 -12.96 -15.19
CA ALA A 144 -24.33 -13.48 -13.89
C ALA A 144 -24.63 -12.35 -12.90
N ARG A 145 -23.98 -11.20 -13.06
CA ARG A 145 -24.22 -10.00 -12.27
C ARG A 145 -25.47 -9.24 -12.73
N LEU A 146 -25.68 -9.08 -14.03
CA LEU A 146 -26.92 -8.51 -14.60
C LEU A 146 -28.15 -9.33 -14.18
N LEU A 147 -28.04 -10.66 -14.19
CA LEU A 147 -29.09 -11.57 -13.70
C LEU A 147 -29.47 -11.33 -12.23
N ARG A 148 -28.53 -10.88 -11.39
CA ARG A 148 -28.78 -10.60 -9.97
C ARG A 148 -29.30 -9.19 -9.70
N LEU A 149 -29.06 -8.25 -10.60
CA LEU A 149 -29.36 -6.83 -10.37
C LEU A 149 -30.79 -6.46 -10.74
N GLY A 150 -31.50 -7.27 -11.55
CA GLY A 150 -32.80 -6.88 -12.08
C GLY A 150 -32.73 -5.61 -12.96
N PRO A 151 -33.86 -5.05 -13.41
CA PRO A 151 -33.84 -3.81 -14.19
C PRO A 151 -33.19 -2.67 -13.37
N VAL A 152 -32.11 -2.09 -13.90
CA VAL A 152 -31.42 -0.95 -13.27
C VAL A 152 -32.34 0.27 -13.38
N GLN A 153 -33.04 0.63 -12.31
CA GLN A 153 -33.79 1.89 -12.28
C GLN A 153 -32.83 3.07 -12.08
N PRO A 154 -32.89 4.13 -12.91
CA PRO A 154 -32.16 5.36 -12.66
C PRO A 154 -32.51 5.89 -11.27
N LYS A 155 -31.50 6.31 -10.50
CA LYS A 155 -31.70 6.87 -9.17
C LYS A 155 -32.54 8.15 -9.31
N GLY A 156 -33.83 8.07 -8.98
CA GLY A 156 -34.78 9.19 -9.05
C GLY A 156 -36.00 9.02 -9.97
N SER A 157 -36.21 7.88 -10.64
CA SER A 157 -37.45 7.64 -11.39
C SER A 157 -38.52 6.95 -10.51
N GLU A 158 -39.62 7.64 -10.19
CA GLU A 158 -40.69 7.10 -9.33
C GLU A 158 -41.77 6.26 -10.06
N ALA A 159 -41.61 5.95 -11.35
CA ALA A 159 -42.55 5.09 -12.08
C ALA A 159 -41.83 3.96 -12.84
N PRO A 160 -42.31 2.70 -12.74
CA PRO A 160 -41.80 1.60 -13.56
C PRO A 160 -42.07 1.89 -15.04
N THR A 161 -41.06 1.70 -15.89
CA THR A 161 -41.20 1.83 -17.34
C THR A 161 -42.25 0.84 -17.85
N LYS A 162 -43.22 1.32 -18.64
CA LYS A 162 -44.30 0.48 -19.14
C LYS A 162 -43.86 -0.46 -20.28
N GLY A 163 -42.78 -0.14 -20.99
CA GLY A 163 -42.22 -0.94 -22.09
C GLY A 163 -41.23 -2.03 -21.68
N LEU A 164 -40.73 -2.77 -22.68
CA LEU A 164 -39.67 -3.76 -22.57
C LEU A 164 -38.30 -3.07 -22.40
N HIS A 165 -37.39 -3.71 -21.67
CA HIS A 165 -35.99 -3.29 -21.56
C HIS A 165 -35.12 -4.18 -22.45
N TRP A 166 -34.57 -3.62 -23.52
CA TRP A 166 -33.71 -4.32 -24.46
C TRP A 166 -32.25 -4.08 -24.10
N VAL A 167 -31.50 -5.15 -23.91
CA VAL A 167 -30.06 -5.10 -23.68
C VAL A 167 -29.34 -5.72 -24.86
N PHE A 168 -28.52 -4.96 -25.57
CA PHE A 168 -27.69 -5.47 -26.65
C PHE A 168 -26.26 -5.66 -26.17
N ILE A 169 -25.74 -6.87 -26.32
CA ILE A 169 -24.33 -7.19 -26.01
C ILE A 169 -23.56 -7.34 -27.31
N GLY A 170 -22.54 -6.51 -27.49
CA GLY A 170 -21.62 -6.60 -28.63
C GLY A 170 -20.16 -6.72 -28.21
N THR A 171 -19.35 -7.22 -29.14
CA THR A 171 -17.88 -7.24 -29.04
C THR A 171 -17.28 -6.46 -30.20
N GLY A 172 -16.35 -5.56 -29.90
CA GLY A 172 -15.87 -4.58 -30.88
C GLY A 172 -14.81 -5.12 -31.82
N SER A 173 -15.23 -5.62 -32.99
CA SER A 173 -14.54 -5.44 -34.29
C SER A 173 -15.19 -6.30 -35.40
N SER A 174 -15.40 -5.69 -36.58
CA SER A 174 -15.92 -6.35 -37.79
C SER A 174 -14.88 -7.18 -38.57
N GLU A 175 -13.61 -7.20 -38.13
CA GLU A 175 -12.51 -7.79 -38.93
C GLU A 175 -12.08 -9.19 -38.49
N TRP A 176 -12.66 -9.76 -37.43
CA TRP A 176 -12.13 -11.00 -36.84
C TRP A 176 -13.19 -12.11 -36.78
N ARG A 177 -13.30 -12.88 -37.88
CA ARG A 177 -14.10 -14.11 -37.94
C ARG A 177 -13.57 -15.26 -37.06
N GLU A 178 -12.42 -15.11 -36.41
CA GLU A 178 -11.74 -16.21 -35.69
C GLU A 178 -12.17 -16.38 -34.22
N HIS A 179 -13.05 -15.53 -33.67
CA HIS A 179 -13.48 -15.60 -32.27
C HIS A 179 -14.90 -16.18 -32.08
N THR A 180 -15.20 -17.29 -32.76
CA THR A 180 -16.46 -18.06 -32.63
C THR A 180 -16.85 -18.33 -31.18
N ALA A 181 -15.89 -18.51 -30.27
CA ALA A 181 -16.15 -18.79 -28.85
C ALA A 181 -16.87 -17.66 -28.11
N VAL A 182 -16.59 -16.38 -28.42
CA VAL A 182 -17.17 -15.23 -27.71
C VAL A 182 -18.58 -14.92 -28.23
N HIS A 183 -18.78 -15.03 -29.54
CA HIS A 183 -20.11 -14.97 -30.16
C HIS A 183 -21.01 -16.10 -29.65
N ASN A 184 -20.49 -17.32 -29.57
CA ASN A 184 -21.23 -18.47 -29.05
C ASN A 184 -21.57 -18.31 -27.56
N ALA A 185 -20.65 -17.76 -26.75
CA ALA A 185 -20.92 -17.48 -25.35
C ALA A 185 -22.01 -16.41 -25.17
N SER A 186 -22.00 -15.37 -25.99
CA SER A 186 -23.00 -14.29 -25.96
C SER A 186 -24.39 -14.77 -26.41
N ALA A 187 -24.46 -15.60 -27.45
CA ALA A 187 -25.71 -16.19 -27.92
C ALA A 187 -26.30 -17.20 -26.93
N ALA A 188 -25.48 -18.11 -26.39
CA ALA A 188 -25.91 -19.07 -25.38
C ALA A 188 -26.43 -18.36 -24.11
N LEU A 189 -25.76 -17.28 -23.71
CA LEU A 189 -26.17 -16.47 -22.58
C LEU A 189 -27.51 -15.76 -22.84
N ALA A 190 -27.70 -15.15 -24.02
CA ALA A 190 -28.94 -14.50 -24.38
C ALA A 190 -30.12 -15.47 -24.39
N GLN A 191 -29.91 -16.69 -24.85
CA GLN A 191 -30.92 -17.74 -24.84
C GLN A 191 -31.32 -18.13 -23.41
N VAL A 192 -30.36 -18.43 -22.54
CA VAL A 192 -30.62 -18.77 -21.13
C VAL A 192 -31.30 -17.60 -20.41
N PHE A 193 -30.82 -16.38 -20.61
CA PHE A 193 -31.39 -15.19 -20.00
C PHE A 193 -32.85 -14.96 -20.41
N ASN A 194 -33.14 -15.01 -21.72
CA ASN A 194 -34.48 -14.75 -22.23
C ASN A 194 -35.47 -15.85 -21.81
N SER A 195 -35.05 -17.12 -21.78
CA SER A 195 -35.90 -18.21 -21.28
C SER A 195 -36.29 -18.01 -19.81
N HIS A 196 -35.33 -17.66 -18.95
CA HIS A 196 -35.62 -17.35 -17.54
C HIS A 196 -36.47 -16.10 -17.36
N GLN A 197 -36.30 -15.06 -18.19
CA GLN A 197 -37.17 -13.89 -18.13
C GLN A 197 -38.59 -14.22 -18.60
N GLU A 198 -38.78 -15.08 -19.59
CA GLU A 198 -40.11 -15.51 -20.03
C GLU A 198 -40.83 -16.33 -18.96
N GLU A 199 -40.13 -17.27 -18.32
CA GLU A 199 -40.67 -18.03 -17.18
C GLU A 199 -41.03 -17.13 -15.98
N ALA A 200 -40.27 -16.06 -15.75
CA ALA A 200 -40.47 -15.12 -14.64
C ALA A 200 -41.43 -13.96 -14.96
N GLY A 201 -42.04 -13.90 -16.16
CA GLY A 201 -42.85 -12.75 -16.60
C GLY A 201 -42.05 -11.44 -16.73
N GLY A 202 -40.73 -11.56 -16.84
CA GLY A 202 -39.77 -10.47 -16.93
C GLY A 202 -39.83 -9.72 -18.26
N ARG A 203 -39.76 -8.39 -18.17
CA ARG A 203 -39.82 -7.47 -19.31
C ARG A 203 -38.46 -7.13 -19.91
N MET A 204 -37.44 -7.93 -19.61
CA MET A 204 -36.09 -7.71 -20.14
C MET A 204 -35.77 -8.72 -21.23
N ARG A 205 -35.12 -8.25 -22.30
CA ARG A 205 -34.67 -9.07 -23.42
C ARG A 205 -33.21 -8.79 -23.74
N LEU A 206 -32.42 -9.84 -23.76
CA LEU A 206 -31.00 -9.81 -24.09
C LEU A 206 -30.81 -10.25 -25.55
N LEU A 207 -30.10 -9.45 -26.34
CA LEU A 207 -29.84 -9.73 -27.75
C LEU A 207 -28.32 -9.71 -28.02
N PRO A 208 -27.74 -10.81 -28.55
CA PRO A 208 -26.35 -10.84 -28.99
C PRO A 208 -26.23 -10.15 -30.36
N PHE A 209 -25.18 -9.38 -30.60
CA PHE A 209 -24.94 -8.81 -31.94
C PHE A 209 -23.45 -8.62 -32.28
N SER A 210 -23.14 -8.68 -33.57
CA SER A 210 -21.77 -8.72 -34.10
C SER A 210 -21.34 -7.48 -34.90
N HIS A 211 -22.27 -6.62 -35.36
CA HIS A 211 -21.96 -5.47 -36.22
C HIS A 211 -22.34 -4.12 -35.60
N GLN A 212 -21.40 -3.51 -34.87
CA GLN A 212 -21.59 -2.32 -34.02
C GLN A 212 -22.19 -1.09 -34.71
N VAL A 213 -21.74 -0.78 -35.93
CA VAL A 213 -21.96 0.55 -36.52
C VAL A 213 -23.36 0.71 -37.14
N ALA A 214 -23.99 -0.37 -37.62
CA ALA A 214 -25.30 -0.27 -38.28
C ALA A 214 -26.47 -0.12 -37.29
N ALA A 215 -26.42 -0.83 -36.15
CA ALA A 215 -27.46 -0.76 -35.11
C ALA A 215 -27.40 0.55 -34.33
N LEU A 216 -26.20 1.02 -33.96
CA LEU A 216 -25.99 2.32 -33.32
C LEU A 216 -26.50 3.50 -34.17
N ARG A 217 -26.39 3.40 -35.50
CA ARG A 217 -26.92 4.40 -36.43
C ARG A 217 -28.46 4.48 -36.44
N ARG A 218 -29.16 3.35 -36.26
CA ARG A 218 -30.63 3.30 -36.23
C ARG A 218 -31.24 3.60 -34.86
N LEU A 219 -30.49 3.39 -33.78
CA LEU A 219 -30.91 3.66 -32.38
C LEU A 219 -30.53 5.06 -31.88
N LYS A 220 -29.99 5.91 -32.76
CA LYS A 220 -29.51 7.25 -32.46
C LYS A 220 -30.64 8.12 -31.88
N GLY A 221 -30.46 8.59 -30.64
CA GLY A 221 -31.44 9.41 -29.90
C GLY A 221 -32.40 8.65 -28.98
N ARG A 222 -32.27 7.32 -28.83
CA ARG A 222 -33.12 6.49 -27.93
C ARG A 222 -32.37 5.64 -26.90
N SER A 223 -31.04 5.71 -26.86
CA SER A 223 -30.24 4.96 -25.89
C SER A 223 -30.25 5.66 -24.52
N ASP A 224 -30.82 5.02 -23.50
CA ASP A 224 -30.83 5.57 -22.14
C ASP A 224 -29.47 5.38 -21.44
N VAL A 225 -28.79 4.26 -21.71
CA VAL A 225 -27.51 3.91 -21.09
C VAL A 225 -26.56 3.23 -22.10
N ILE A 226 -25.34 3.77 -22.23
CA ILE A 226 -24.24 3.13 -22.96
C ILE A 226 -23.16 2.72 -21.97
N VAL A 227 -22.78 1.44 -21.97
CA VAL A 227 -21.69 0.89 -21.13
C VAL A 227 -20.57 0.37 -22.03
N THR A 228 -19.35 0.87 -21.83
CA THR A 228 -18.17 0.46 -22.63
C THR A 228 -16.98 0.05 -21.74
N TRP A 229 -16.27 -0.99 -22.16
CA TRP A 229 -15.10 -1.56 -21.48
C TRP A 229 -13.85 -1.50 -22.36
N GLY A 230 -12.81 -0.78 -21.92
CA GLY A 230 -11.44 -0.94 -22.41
C GLY A 230 -11.14 -0.65 -23.89
N ALA A 231 -11.72 0.38 -24.50
CA ALA A 231 -11.51 0.67 -25.92
C ALA A 231 -10.50 1.81 -26.17
N SER A 232 -9.49 1.58 -27.02
CA SER A 232 -8.51 2.60 -27.45
C SER A 232 -8.86 3.33 -28.76
N SER A 233 -9.97 2.97 -29.43
CA SER A 233 -10.28 3.46 -30.79
C SER A 233 -11.68 4.05 -31.04
N PRO A 234 -12.80 3.69 -30.36
CA PRO A 234 -14.10 4.30 -30.64
C PRO A 234 -14.40 5.55 -29.79
N CYS A 235 -13.46 6.02 -28.97
CA CYS A 235 -13.67 7.16 -28.08
C CYS A 235 -14.13 8.43 -28.82
N GLY A 236 -13.73 8.64 -30.08
CA GLY A 236 -14.10 9.82 -30.87
C GLY A 236 -15.60 9.94 -31.16
N GLU A 237 -16.26 8.85 -31.55
CA GLU A 237 -17.70 8.87 -31.88
C GLU A 237 -18.58 8.93 -30.62
N LEU A 238 -18.18 8.22 -29.56
CA LEU A 238 -18.90 8.24 -28.28
C LEU A 238 -18.78 9.61 -27.58
N LEU A 239 -17.61 10.25 -27.64
CA LEU A 239 -17.44 11.64 -27.17
C LEU A 239 -18.23 12.64 -28.03
N ALA A 240 -18.37 12.39 -29.34
CA ALA A 240 -19.17 13.24 -30.22
C ALA A 240 -20.69 13.09 -29.99
N LEU A 241 -21.17 11.94 -29.50
CA LEU A 241 -22.55 11.72 -29.07
C LEU A 241 -22.83 12.38 -27.71
N ALA A 242 -21.90 12.23 -26.75
CA ALA A 242 -21.99 12.86 -25.43
C ALA A 242 -22.04 14.40 -25.52
N ARG A 243 -21.21 14.99 -26.38
CA ARG A 243 -21.15 16.45 -26.59
C ARG A 243 -22.40 17.04 -27.25
N ARG A 244 -23.25 16.23 -27.90
CA ARG A 244 -24.48 16.66 -28.57
C ARG A 244 -25.74 16.50 -27.71
N GLY A 245 -25.66 15.85 -26.55
CA GLY A 245 -26.81 15.62 -25.65
C GLY A 245 -27.71 14.45 -26.05
N ASP A 246 -27.26 13.59 -26.99
CA ASP A 246 -28.06 12.52 -27.60
C ASP A 246 -28.12 11.22 -26.76
N ALA A 247 -27.48 11.18 -25.59
CA ALA A 247 -27.53 10.07 -24.63
C ALA A 247 -27.73 10.62 -23.22
N ARG A 248 -28.69 10.05 -22.46
CA ARG A 248 -29.02 10.53 -21.11
C ARG A 248 -27.97 10.11 -20.07
N HIS A 249 -27.39 8.91 -20.21
CA HIS A 249 -26.32 8.42 -19.33
C HIS A 249 -25.27 7.62 -20.11
N ILE A 250 -23.99 7.90 -19.85
CA ILE A 250 -22.85 7.13 -20.37
C ILE A 250 -22.06 6.63 -19.18
N LEU A 251 -21.89 5.30 -19.09
CA LEU A 251 -21.09 4.65 -18.06
C LEU A 251 -19.82 4.11 -18.72
N ILE A 252 -18.66 4.62 -18.33
CA ILE A 252 -17.36 4.20 -18.88
C ILE A 252 -16.60 3.47 -17.78
N GLU A 253 -16.30 2.19 -18.00
CA GLU A 253 -15.46 1.41 -17.10
C GLU A 253 -14.05 1.33 -17.69
N VAL A 254 -13.12 2.10 -17.10
CA VAL A 254 -11.79 2.32 -17.67
C VAL A 254 -10.82 1.23 -17.22
N GLY A 255 -10.67 0.19 -18.03
CA GLY A 255 -9.56 -0.76 -17.95
C GLY A 255 -8.32 -0.20 -18.65
N GLY A 256 -7.50 0.56 -17.93
CA GLY A 256 -6.13 0.91 -18.34
C GLY A 256 -6.00 1.82 -19.57
N ILE A 257 -6.12 3.14 -19.37
CA ILE A 257 -5.62 4.16 -20.31
C ILE A 257 -4.95 5.25 -19.49
N GLY A 258 -3.63 5.39 -19.63
CA GLY A 258 -2.88 6.55 -19.15
C GLY A 258 -2.97 7.66 -20.19
N GLY A 259 -3.93 8.57 -20.06
CA GLY A 259 -4.08 9.65 -21.03
C GLY A 259 -5.41 10.38 -20.97
N LEU A 260 -5.80 10.89 -19.80
CA LEU A 260 -6.83 11.93 -19.70
C LEU A 260 -6.39 12.88 -18.59
N ALA A 261 -5.99 14.10 -18.99
CA ALA A 261 -5.60 15.15 -18.05
C ALA A 261 -6.82 15.60 -17.23
N ALA A 262 -6.59 15.92 -15.96
CA ALA A 262 -7.63 16.30 -14.99
C ALA A 262 -8.53 17.49 -15.45
N ALA A 263 -8.06 18.31 -16.39
CA ALA A 263 -8.77 19.50 -16.88
C ALA A 263 -10.07 19.22 -17.66
N ASP A 264 -10.29 18.00 -18.19
CA ASP A 264 -11.51 17.66 -18.93
C ASP A 264 -12.64 17.08 -18.06
N ARG A 265 -12.36 16.68 -16.80
CA ARG A 265 -13.39 16.17 -15.88
C ARG A 265 -14.43 17.22 -15.51
N ASP A 266 -14.01 18.48 -15.35
CA ASP A 266 -14.90 19.57 -14.90
C ASP A 266 -15.85 20.07 -15.99
N ARG A 267 -15.62 19.71 -17.26
CA ARG A 267 -16.47 20.09 -18.41
C ARG A 267 -17.57 19.08 -18.75
N MET A 268 -17.61 17.90 -18.09
CA MET A 268 -18.54 16.81 -18.43
C MET A 268 -19.55 16.54 -17.31
N LYS A 269 -20.60 17.38 -17.21
CA LYS A 269 -21.73 17.18 -16.28
C LYS A 269 -22.64 16.05 -16.78
N GLY A 270 -22.95 15.06 -15.92
CA GLY A 270 -23.87 13.94 -16.22
C GLY A 270 -23.23 12.55 -16.33
N ILE A 271 -21.88 12.46 -16.23
CA ILE A 271 -21.14 11.19 -16.32
C ILE A 271 -20.82 10.66 -14.91
N SER A 272 -21.17 9.41 -14.64
CA SER A 272 -20.83 8.72 -13.39
C SER A 272 -19.54 7.91 -13.60
N TRP A 273 -18.51 8.18 -12.80
CA TRP A 273 -17.20 7.51 -12.90
C TRP A 273 -17.07 6.38 -11.87
N TRP A 274 -16.54 5.23 -12.29
CA TRP A 274 -16.20 4.10 -11.42
C TRP A 274 -14.73 3.73 -11.61
N GLU A 275 -13.91 3.82 -10.56
CA GLU A 275 -12.45 3.59 -10.63
C GLU A 275 -12.05 2.25 -9.99
N HIS A 276 -11.32 1.43 -10.74
CA HIS A 276 -10.59 0.27 -10.24
C HIS A 276 -9.12 0.65 -10.02
N LYS A 277 -8.61 0.57 -8.78
CA LYS A 277 -7.20 0.88 -8.47
C LYS A 277 -6.26 -0.23 -8.95
N THR A 278 -5.68 -0.07 -10.14
CA THR A 278 -4.63 -0.96 -10.69
C THR A 278 -3.29 -0.27 -10.98
N TRP A 279 -3.07 0.94 -10.41
CA TRP A 279 -1.83 1.71 -10.58
C TRP A 279 -0.53 1.00 -10.12
N GLU A 280 -0.64 -0.03 -9.28
CA GLU A 280 0.53 -0.70 -8.64
C GLU A 280 1.39 -1.53 -9.62
N LYS A 281 0.83 -2.02 -10.74
CA LYS A 281 1.60 -2.82 -11.72
C LYS A 281 2.47 -1.98 -12.65
N THR A 282 2.04 -0.76 -13.00
CA THR A 282 2.75 0.10 -13.96
C THR A 282 3.96 0.77 -13.32
N ALA A 283 3.86 1.18 -12.06
CA ALA A 283 5.00 1.72 -11.30
C ALA A 283 6.14 0.69 -11.16
N PHE A 284 5.79 -0.58 -10.96
CA PHE A 284 6.75 -1.69 -10.83
C PHE A 284 7.52 -1.99 -12.12
N LEU A 285 6.88 -1.88 -13.29
CA LEU A 285 7.54 -2.09 -14.60
C LEU A 285 8.44 -0.92 -15.01
N SER A 286 8.09 0.31 -14.61
CA SER A 286 8.90 1.51 -14.88
C SER A 286 10.16 1.58 -14.02
N MET A 287 10.08 1.17 -12.74
CA MET A 287 11.25 1.12 -11.86
C MET A 287 12.27 0.03 -12.25
N LYS A 288 11.81 -1.08 -12.83
CA LYS A 288 12.69 -2.18 -13.26
C LYS A 288 13.61 -1.83 -14.44
N LYS A 289 13.34 -0.74 -15.16
CA LYS A 289 14.11 -0.28 -16.34
C LYS A 289 15.01 0.94 -16.07
N LEU A 290 14.94 1.51 -14.87
CA LEU A 290 15.73 2.67 -14.44
C LEU A 290 17.04 2.22 -13.77
N GLU A 291 17.95 1.60 -14.54
CA GLU A 291 19.31 1.33 -14.07
C GLU A 291 20.28 2.49 -14.40
N ALA A 292 20.96 2.96 -13.35
CA ALA A 292 22.21 3.71 -13.22
C ALA A 292 22.58 4.88 -14.17
N ARG A 293 22.37 4.82 -15.50
CA ARG A 293 22.84 5.86 -16.45
C ARG A 293 21.88 7.04 -16.61
N ASN A 294 20.56 6.80 -16.58
CA ASN A 294 19.57 7.89 -16.71
C ASN A 294 19.38 8.68 -15.40
N TYR A 295 19.79 8.14 -14.25
CA TYR A 295 19.62 8.80 -12.96
C TYR A 295 20.53 10.03 -12.79
N ARG A 296 21.76 10.02 -13.34
CA ARG A 296 22.63 11.22 -13.36
C ARG A 296 22.06 12.35 -14.21
N TYR A 297 21.39 12.02 -15.31
CA TYR A 297 20.78 13.01 -16.21
C TYR A 297 19.52 13.62 -15.58
N LEU A 298 18.68 12.79 -14.96
CA LEU A 298 17.47 13.25 -14.26
C LEU A 298 17.81 14.03 -12.99
N SER A 299 18.80 13.59 -12.20
CA SER A 299 19.34 14.31 -11.04
C SER A 299 19.90 15.69 -11.41
N LYS A 300 20.65 15.81 -12.52
CA LYS A 300 21.15 17.11 -12.99
C LYS A 300 20.04 18.05 -13.45
N LYS A 301 19.03 17.55 -14.17
CA LYS A 301 17.92 18.39 -14.66
C LYS A 301 16.92 18.77 -13.56
N ILE A 302 16.61 17.86 -12.64
CA ILE A 302 15.76 18.14 -11.47
C ILE A 302 16.51 19.06 -10.50
N GLY A 303 17.82 18.84 -10.29
CA GLY A 303 18.66 19.73 -9.49
C GLY A 303 18.66 21.16 -10.03
N ALA A 304 18.83 21.34 -11.35
CA ALA A 304 18.79 22.66 -11.99
C ALA A 304 17.40 23.31 -11.94
N ALA A 305 16.31 22.54 -12.11
CA ALA A 305 14.95 23.06 -12.01
C ALA A 305 14.56 23.44 -10.58
N LEU A 306 15.06 22.71 -9.57
CA LEU A 306 14.85 23.02 -8.15
C LEU A 306 15.62 24.26 -7.71
N THR A 307 16.80 24.53 -8.28
CA THR A 307 17.54 25.79 -7.99
C THR A 307 16.76 27.02 -8.48
N THR A 308 16.02 26.90 -9.59
CA THR A 308 15.20 28.01 -10.15
C THR A 308 13.89 28.24 -9.39
N ILE A 309 13.35 27.20 -8.72
CA ILE A 309 12.14 27.33 -7.89
C ILE A 309 12.49 27.84 -6.48
N GLN A 310 13.71 27.59 -5.99
CA GLN A 310 14.18 28.04 -4.68
C GLN A 310 14.57 29.53 -4.60
N SER A 311 14.49 30.30 -5.69
CA SER A 311 14.86 31.73 -5.74
C SER A 311 13.68 32.70 -5.77
N LEU A 312 12.47 32.29 -5.38
CA LEU A 312 11.33 33.21 -5.20
C LEU A 312 11.36 33.80 -3.78
N PRO A 313 11.33 35.14 -3.60
CA PRO A 313 11.32 35.74 -2.26
C PRO A 313 10.01 35.46 -1.53
N GLU A 314 10.11 35.01 -0.28
CA GLU A 314 9.00 34.90 0.67
C GLU A 314 8.56 36.31 1.11
N ALA A 315 7.30 36.64 0.91
CA ALA A 315 6.70 37.91 1.33
C ALA A 315 5.75 37.68 2.50
N TRP A 316 6.24 37.27 3.67
CA TRP A 316 5.45 37.18 4.90
C TRP A 316 6.30 37.54 6.13
N GLU A 317 6.54 38.83 6.35
CA GLU A 317 6.85 39.41 7.66
C GLU A 317 6.18 40.79 7.73
N ASP A 318 5.22 40.96 8.64
CA ASP A 318 5.15 42.08 9.60
C ASP A 318 3.77 42.15 10.27
N ALA A 319 3.73 41.85 11.56
CA ALA A 319 2.73 42.43 12.47
C ALA A 319 3.24 42.34 13.92
N GLY A 320 3.99 43.36 14.34
CA GLY A 320 4.34 43.58 15.73
C GLY A 320 3.18 44.17 16.55
N GLY A 321 3.07 43.73 17.82
CA GLY A 321 2.66 44.55 18.96
C GLY A 321 1.20 44.46 19.46
N LYS A 322 0.98 43.72 20.55
CA LYS A 322 0.46 44.18 21.88
C LYS A 322 -0.10 43.02 22.70
N VAL A 323 0.18 43.05 24.01
CA VAL A 323 -0.16 42.02 25.00
C VAL A 323 -1.66 42.01 25.30
N GLY A 324 -2.34 41.02 24.73
CA GLY A 324 -3.72 40.62 25.01
C GLY A 324 -3.97 39.31 24.25
N GLY A 325 -4.45 38.25 24.90
CA GLY A 325 -4.42 36.87 24.41
C GLY A 325 -4.66 36.71 22.90
N PHE A 326 -3.61 36.32 22.16
CA PHE A 326 -3.68 36.06 20.73
C PHE A 326 -4.44 34.76 20.48
N CYS A 327 -5.66 34.85 19.97
CA CYS A 327 -6.20 33.76 19.18
C CYS A 327 -5.60 33.87 17.78
N THR A 328 -4.94 32.82 17.32
CA THR A 328 -4.48 32.76 15.93
C THR A 328 -5.71 32.83 15.02
N ASP A 329 -5.53 33.24 13.76
CA ASP A 329 -6.61 33.29 12.75
C ASP A 329 -7.34 31.93 12.54
N ARG A 330 -6.77 30.85 13.08
CA ARG A 330 -7.35 29.50 13.12
C ARG A 330 -8.18 29.21 14.40
N GLY A 331 -8.46 30.21 15.22
CA GLY A 331 -9.29 30.10 16.43
C GLY A 331 -8.60 29.44 17.63
N ALA A 332 -7.30 29.14 17.55
CA ALA A 332 -6.55 28.64 18.69
C ALA A 332 -6.12 29.83 19.56
N CYS A 333 -6.88 30.09 20.63
CA CYS A 333 -6.52 31.06 21.65
C CYS A 333 -5.30 30.57 22.42
N ASN A 334 -4.19 31.29 22.31
CA ASN A 334 -3.03 31.07 23.17
C ASN A 334 -3.50 31.22 24.61
N THR A 335 -3.47 30.10 25.35
CA THR A 335 -3.70 30.11 26.78
C THR A 335 -2.68 31.04 27.40
N GLN A 336 -3.16 32.14 27.97
CA GLN A 336 -2.32 33.11 28.67
C GLN A 336 -1.48 32.36 29.72
N LEU A 337 -0.16 32.46 29.61
CA LEU A 337 0.74 31.88 30.59
C LEU A 337 0.58 32.65 31.91
N TRP A 338 0.33 31.92 32.98
CA TRP A 338 0.26 32.50 34.32
C TRP A 338 1.63 32.51 34.95
N ASP A 339 2.07 33.68 35.39
CA ASP A 339 3.17 33.78 36.34
C ASP A 339 2.61 33.76 37.78
N ALA A 340 3.47 33.43 38.74
CA ALA A 340 3.08 33.38 40.15
C ALA A 340 2.57 34.74 40.67
N ALA A 341 3.17 35.85 40.22
CA ALA A 341 2.84 37.20 40.70
C ALA A 341 1.42 37.64 40.29
N SER A 342 0.94 37.20 39.14
CA SER A 342 -0.39 37.48 38.60
C SER A 342 -1.46 36.51 39.10
N ALA A 343 -1.08 35.27 39.45
CA ALA A 343 -2.00 34.25 39.95
C ALA A 343 -2.21 34.30 41.47
N CYS A 344 -1.16 34.58 42.24
CA CYS A 344 -1.17 34.50 43.70
C CYS A 344 -1.72 35.76 44.39
N LEU A 345 -2.32 35.58 45.58
CA LEU A 345 -2.77 36.67 46.46
C LEU A 345 -1.61 37.33 47.22
N GLY A 346 -0.43 36.69 47.28
CA GLY A 346 0.77 37.17 47.95
C GLY A 346 2.03 36.43 47.48
N THR A 347 3.10 36.46 48.29
CA THR A 347 4.41 35.85 47.98
C THR A 347 4.61 34.47 48.60
N ASP A 348 3.53 33.78 48.99
CA ASP A 348 3.64 32.44 49.58
C ASP A 348 4.29 31.47 48.57
N PRO A 349 5.43 30.84 48.89
CA PRO A 349 6.17 29.98 47.98
C PRO A 349 5.37 28.73 47.56
N ARG A 350 4.36 28.31 48.33
CA ARG A 350 3.46 27.20 47.97
C ARG A 350 2.61 27.56 46.76
N CYS A 351 2.09 28.79 46.70
CA CYS A 351 1.31 29.26 45.56
C CYS A 351 2.17 29.34 44.30
N ALA A 352 3.35 29.98 44.40
CA ALA A 352 4.26 30.11 43.28
C ALA A 352 4.68 28.73 42.71
N ARG A 353 4.96 27.77 43.59
CA ARG A 353 5.26 26.39 43.21
C ARG A 353 4.07 25.75 42.51
N ALA A 354 2.86 25.82 43.07
CA ALA A 354 1.68 25.18 42.50
C ALA A 354 1.34 25.73 41.09
N VAL A 355 1.43 27.05 40.90
CA VAL A 355 1.25 27.68 39.58
C VAL A 355 2.33 27.21 38.61
N SER A 356 3.59 27.22 39.03
CA SER A 356 4.73 26.78 38.20
C SER A 356 4.61 25.31 37.80
N SER A 357 4.35 24.41 38.75
CA SER A 357 4.10 22.97 38.52
C SER A 357 2.98 22.76 37.51
N MET A 358 1.87 23.49 37.66
CA MET A 358 0.73 23.36 36.76
C MET A 358 1.02 23.90 35.36
N MET A 359 1.68 25.06 35.24
CA MET A 359 2.09 25.59 33.93
C MET A 359 3.09 24.68 33.25
N ALA A 360 4.06 24.13 33.98
CA ALA A 360 5.02 23.16 33.46
C ALA A 360 4.31 21.90 32.97
N ALA A 361 3.40 21.30 33.76
CA ALA A 361 2.67 20.10 33.38
C ALA A 361 1.73 20.34 32.18
N ALA A 362 0.96 21.43 32.19
CA ALA A 362 0.00 21.75 31.11
C ALA A 362 0.69 22.10 29.79
N ARG A 363 1.92 22.64 29.84
CA ARG A 363 2.74 22.89 28.65
C ARG A 363 3.57 21.69 28.25
N ASN A 364 3.67 20.66 29.09
CA ASN A 364 4.50 19.51 28.78
C ASN A 364 3.88 18.71 27.63
N TRP A 365 4.56 18.63 26.49
CA TRP A 365 4.15 17.76 25.40
C TRP A 365 5.36 17.19 24.66
N THR A 366 5.16 16.02 24.06
CA THR A 366 6.19 15.27 23.34
C THR A 366 5.79 15.12 21.87
N LEU A 367 6.75 15.36 20.99
CA LEU A 367 6.61 15.04 19.58
C LEU A 367 7.15 13.63 19.34
N LEU A 368 6.30 12.73 18.82
CA LEU A 368 6.66 11.34 18.56
C LEU A 368 6.66 11.05 17.05
N LEU A 369 7.83 10.73 16.52
CA LEU A 369 8.06 10.48 15.10
C LEU A 369 8.11 8.99 14.81
N THR A 370 7.43 8.57 13.76
CA THR A 370 7.37 7.18 13.30
C THR A 370 7.33 7.10 11.77
N SER A 371 7.23 5.88 11.24
CA SER A 371 7.10 5.62 9.81
C SER A 371 6.16 4.44 9.54
N SER A 372 5.20 4.60 8.63
CA SER A 372 4.35 3.51 8.11
C SER A 372 5.12 2.50 7.24
N GLY A 373 6.38 2.76 6.92
CA GLY A 373 7.28 1.85 6.20
C GLY A 373 7.70 0.62 7.01
N GLY A 374 7.06 0.29 8.11
CA GLY A 374 7.31 -0.94 8.85
C GLY A 374 6.43 -1.06 10.10
N GLY A 375 5.79 -2.22 10.26
CA GLY A 375 4.90 -2.46 11.42
C GLY A 375 5.59 -2.26 12.77
N GLY A 376 6.90 -2.55 12.87
CA GLY A 376 7.69 -2.36 14.09
C GLY A 376 7.72 -0.91 14.57
N HIS A 377 7.98 0.06 13.68
CA HIS A 377 8.03 1.49 14.05
C HIS A 377 6.69 1.96 14.63
N MET A 378 5.59 1.51 14.03
CA MET A 378 4.25 1.88 14.48
C MET A 378 3.90 1.27 15.84
N VAL A 379 4.33 0.03 16.10
CA VAL A 379 4.18 -0.63 17.40
C VAL A 379 5.02 0.09 18.46
N ALA A 380 6.29 0.36 18.17
CA ALA A 380 7.19 1.11 19.05
C ALA A 380 6.61 2.48 19.42
N ALA A 381 6.15 3.24 18.42
CA ALA A 381 5.47 4.52 18.63
C ALA A 381 4.21 4.37 19.50
N SER A 382 3.41 3.32 19.28
CA SER A 382 2.22 3.10 20.10
C SER A 382 2.56 2.82 21.55
N VAL A 383 3.59 2.03 21.82
CA VAL A 383 4.04 1.70 23.17
C VAL A 383 4.64 2.93 23.86
N LEU A 384 5.57 3.62 23.20
CA LEU A 384 6.19 4.84 23.74
C LEU A 384 5.16 5.94 23.95
N GLY A 385 4.28 6.18 22.99
CA GLY A 385 3.22 7.19 23.09
C GLY A 385 2.29 6.94 24.28
N LYS A 386 1.96 5.67 24.55
CA LYS A 386 1.19 5.31 25.75
C LYS A 386 1.98 5.58 27.04
N SER A 387 3.23 5.14 27.12
CA SER A 387 4.08 5.36 28.30
C SER A 387 4.23 6.85 28.62
N LEU A 388 4.57 7.66 27.60
CA LEU A 388 4.72 9.11 27.70
C LEU A 388 3.41 9.79 28.14
N ALA A 389 2.27 9.32 27.63
CA ALA A 389 0.98 9.83 28.05
C ALA A 389 0.67 9.48 29.52
N ASP A 390 0.94 8.24 29.95
CA ASP A 390 0.75 7.81 31.33
C ASP A 390 1.63 8.60 32.31
N ASP A 391 2.90 8.86 31.96
CA ASP A 391 3.82 9.72 32.72
C ASP A 391 3.30 11.15 32.84
N TRP A 392 2.84 11.72 31.72
CA TRP A 392 2.28 13.05 31.70
C TRP A 392 1.00 13.16 32.53
N HIS A 393 0.08 12.20 32.43
CA HIS A 393 -1.16 12.19 33.23
C HIS A 393 -0.86 12.15 34.73
N ARG A 394 0.16 11.39 35.16
CA ARG A 394 0.63 11.41 36.56
C ARG A 394 1.15 12.78 36.97
N SER A 395 1.97 13.41 36.12
CA SER A 395 2.50 14.76 36.36
C SER A 395 1.38 15.81 36.45
N LEU A 396 0.44 15.80 35.51
CA LEU A 396 -0.69 16.72 35.51
C LEU A 396 -1.61 16.49 36.72
N ALA A 397 -1.88 15.24 37.10
CA ALA A 397 -2.68 14.93 38.28
C ALA A 397 -2.00 15.43 39.57
N SER A 398 -0.68 15.24 39.70
CA SER A 398 0.10 15.77 40.81
C SER A 398 0.04 17.29 40.87
N ALA A 399 0.30 17.97 39.75
CA ALA A 399 0.25 19.43 39.67
C ALA A 399 -1.17 19.98 39.94
N THR A 400 -2.21 19.25 39.53
CA THR A 400 -3.61 19.60 39.82
C THR A 400 -3.93 19.47 41.30
N ALA A 401 -3.41 18.44 41.97
CA ALA A 401 -3.56 18.27 43.42
C ALA A 401 -2.83 19.39 44.18
N GLU A 402 -1.62 19.75 43.78
CA GLU A 402 -0.87 20.89 44.33
C GLU A 402 -1.62 22.21 44.15
N LEU A 403 -2.17 22.46 42.96
CA LEU A 403 -2.97 23.67 42.70
C LEU A 403 -4.23 23.73 43.56
N LYS A 404 -4.93 22.60 43.73
CA LYS A 404 -6.10 22.52 44.62
C LYS A 404 -5.74 22.77 46.08
N ALA A 405 -4.61 22.25 46.54
CA ALA A 405 -4.12 22.47 47.90
C ALA A 405 -3.71 23.93 48.17
N ALA A 406 -3.39 24.71 47.13
CA ALA A 406 -3.05 26.13 47.21
C ALA A 406 -4.20 27.07 46.79
N GLN A 407 -5.44 26.57 46.72
CA GLN A 407 -6.58 27.33 46.19
C GLN A 407 -6.86 28.63 46.98
N ASP A 408 -6.70 28.60 48.30
CA ASP A 408 -6.88 29.75 49.20
C ASP A 408 -5.80 30.83 49.03
N LEU A 409 -4.68 30.48 48.42
CA LEU A 409 -3.57 31.39 48.13
C LEU A 409 -3.65 32.01 46.72
N LEU A 410 -4.60 31.56 45.90
CA LEU A 410 -4.78 31.97 44.51
C LEU A 410 -5.93 32.96 44.35
N ARG A 411 -5.80 33.88 43.39
CA ARG A 411 -6.94 34.70 42.96
C ARG A 411 -7.97 33.76 42.31
N LYS A 412 -9.24 33.86 42.71
CA LYS A 412 -10.33 32.98 42.22
C LYS A 412 -10.34 32.83 40.69
N ARG A 413 -10.26 33.95 39.97
CA ARG A 413 -10.22 33.97 38.50
C ARG A 413 -9.00 33.22 37.94
N ALA A 414 -7.83 33.39 38.53
CA ALA A 414 -6.61 32.70 38.11
C ALA A 414 -6.74 31.19 38.32
N TYR A 415 -7.24 30.76 39.48
CA TYR A 415 -7.48 29.35 39.76
C TYR A 415 -8.42 28.70 38.73
N GLU A 416 -9.57 29.33 38.45
CA GLU A 416 -10.54 28.84 37.45
C GLU A 416 -9.93 28.76 36.04
N GLN A 417 -9.17 29.78 35.62
CA GLN A 417 -8.53 29.81 34.31
C GLN A 417 -7.38 28.79 34.19
N ILE A 418 -6.55 28.63 35.22
CA ILE A 418 -5.47 27.64 35.27
C ILE A 418 -6.06 26.21 35.21
N LEU A 419 -7.16 25.94 35.94
CA LEU A 419 -7.85 24.66 35.84
C LEU A 419 -8.45 24.43 34.45
N GLY A 420 -9.04 25.46 33.84
CA GLY A 420 -9.53 25.39 32.46
C GLY A 420 -8.43 25.08 31.44
N MET A 421 -7.21 25.60 31.65
CA MET A 421 -6.03 25.27 30.85
C MET A 421 -5.63 23.80 31.01
N ALA A 422 -5.59 23.28 32.23
CA ALA A 422 -5.28 21.88 32.48
C ALA A 422 -6.26 20.94 31.76
N ALA A 423 -7.56 21.23 31.83
CA ALA A 423 -8.59 20.47 31.11
C ALA A 423 -8.42 20.56 29.58
N SER A 424 -8.01 21.73 29.07
CA SER A 424 -7.72 21.92 27.64
C SER A 424 -6.49 21.13 27.20
N ALA A 425 -5.44 21.10 28.02
CA ALA A 425 -4.23 20.31 27.78
C ALA A 425 -4.54 18.80 27.77
N GLU A 426 -5.37 18.34 28.71
CA GLU A 426 -5.84 16.95 28.77
C GLU A 426 -6.62 16.56 27.50
N LYS A 427 -7.49 17.44 27.02
CA LYS A 427 -8.22 17.23 25.76
C LYS A 427 -7.28 17.18 24.54
N ALA A 428 -6.25 18.03 24.51
CA ALA A 428 -5.26 18.03 23.43
C ALA A 428 -4.35 16.78 23.47
N GLY A 429 -4.20 16.16 24.64
CA GLY A 429 -3.30 15.04 24.88
C GLY A 429 -1.83 15.45 24.89
N PRO A 430 -0.95 14.69 25.55
CA PRO A 430 0.46 15.05 25.72
C PRO A 430 1.38 14.65 24.57
N VAL A 431 0.94 13.77 23.68
CA VAL A 431 1.78 13.22 22.61
C VAL A 431 1.18 13.57 21.25
N ASN A 432 1.95 14.27 20.43
CA ASN A 432 1.62 14.44 19.01
C ASN A 432 2.43 13.46 18.19
N LYS A 433 1.74 12.54 17.51
CA LYS A 433 2.37 11.52 16.68
C LYS A 433 2.41 11.96 15.21
N ILE A 434 3.57 11.90 14.57
CA ILE A 434 3.74 12.16 13.13
C ILE A 434 4.35 10.93 12.47
N ASP A 435 3.67 10.44 11.43
CA ASP A 435 4.23 9.47 10.50
C ASP A 435 4.95 10.21 9.37
N LEU A 436 6.27 10.13 9.33
CA LEU A 436 7.08 10.87 8.35
C LEU A 436 6.74 10.49 6.91
N MET A 437 6.38 9.22 6.66
CA MET A 437 6.05 8.71 5.33
C MET A 437 4.66 9.15 4.85
N GLU A 438 3.79 9.57 5.76
CA GLU A 438 2.47 10.13 5.42
C GLU A 438 2.41 11.65 5.56
N SER A 439 3.54 12.28 5.92
CA SER A 439 3.62 13.72 6.16
C SER A 439 4.23 14.49 4.99
N PRO A 440 4.06 15.83 4.98
CA PRO A 440 4.76 16.70 4.03
C PRO A 440 6.28 16.58 4.05
N CYS A 441 6.93 15.97 5.06
CA CYS A 441 8.38 15.73 5.04
C CYS A 441 8.82 14.91 3.82
N THR A 442 8.01 13.93 3.38
CA THR A 442 8.36 12.98 2.31
C THR A 442 7.47 13.08 1.08
N ASN A 443 6.75 14.19 0.92
CA ASN A 443 6.00 14.49 -0.30
C ASN A 443 6.92 15.06 -1.37
N LEU A 444 6.62 14.91 -2.65
CA LEU A 444 7.29 15.68 -3.69
C LEU A 444 6.61 17.05 -3.78
N LEU A 445 7.31 18.16 -3.51
CA LEU A 445 6.77 19.53 -3.47
C LEU A 445 5.98 19.87 -2.17
N GLY A 446 6.32 19.26 -1.04
CA GLY A 446 5.78 19.65 0.27
C GLY A 446 4.30 19.31 0.49
N GLU A 447 3.58 20.18 1.19
CA GLU A 447 2.24 19.90 1.74
C GLU A 447 1.17 19.58 0.69
N HIS A 448 1.23 20.23 -0.47
CA HIS A 448 0.31 20.02 -1.59
C HIS A 448 0.90 19.08 -2.66
N GLY A 449 2.02 18.43 -2.32
CA GLY A 449 2.80 17.58 -3.19
C GLY A 449 2.26 16.17 -3.39
N LEU A 450 2.92 15.40 -4.25
CA LEU A 450 2.65 13.97 -4.42
C LEU A 450 3.21 13.19 -3.23
N GLY A 451 2.39 12.36 -2.59
CA GLY A 451 2.79 11.57 -1.42
C GLY A 451 3.78 10.44 -1.70
N MET A 452 5.05 10.78 -1.94
CA MET A 452 6.12 9.81 -2.26
C MET A 452 6.43 8.88 -1.10
N GLY A 453 6.50 9.39 0.14
CA GLY A 453 6.67 8.54 1.33
C GLY A 453 5.60 7.44 1.42
N LYS A 454 4.34 7.78 1.16
CA LYS A 454 3.24 6.80 1.14
C LYS A 454 3.39 5.77 0.03
N ALA A 455 3.91 6.18 -1.13
CA ALA A 455 4.21 5.26 -2.22
C ALA A 455 5.35 4.30 -1.82
N PHE A 456 6.42 4.81 -1.21
CA PHE A 456 7.54 4.00 -0.73
C PHE A 456 7.13 3.04 0.39
N SER A 457 6.30 3.47 1.34
CA SER A 457 5.75 2.57 2.36
C SER A 457 4.86 1.49 1.75
N GLY A 458 4.10 1.81 0.69
CA GLY A 458 3.37 0.83 -0.10
C GLY A 458 4.26 -0.23 -0.77
N VAL A 459 5.35 0.20 -1.43
CA VAL A 459 6.32 -0.71 -2.06
C VAL A 459 7.03 -1.56 -1.02
N TRP A 460 7.40 -0.97 0.12
CA TRP A 460 7.98 -1.68 1.25
C TRP A 460 7.06 -2.79 1.77
N ASN A 461 5.81 -2.45 2.09
CA ASN A 461 4.82 -3.39 2.59
C ASN A 461 4.54 -4.51 1.58
N LEU A 462 4.48 -4.18 0.28
CA LEU A 462 4.37 -5.18 -0.78
C LEU A 462 5.59 -6.12 -0.78
N GLY A 463 6.80 -5.57 -0.71
CA GLY A 463 8.05 -6.34 -0.61
C GLY A 463 8.06 -7.30 0.57
N GLN A 464 7.60 -6.86 1.75
CA GLN A 464 7.45 -7.72 2.93
C GLN A 464 6.44 -8.85 2.70
N SER A 465 5.25 -8.52 2.20
CA SER A 465 4.17 -9.50 1.94
C SER A 465 4.52 -10.55 0.88
N MET A 466 5.46 -10.21 -0.02
CA MET A 466 5.97 -11.10 -1.05
C MET A 466 7.20 -11.92 -0.60
N GLY A 467 7.75 -11.65 0.59
CA GLY A 467 9.03 -12.25 1.01
C GLY A 467 10.20 -11.83 0.11
N SER A 468 10.13 -10.64 -0.51
CA SER A 468 11.14 -10.23 -1.50
C SER A 468 12.35 -9.59 -0.82
N VAL A 469 13.28 -10.42 -0.35
CA VAL A 469 14.54 -9.98 0.26
C VAL A 469 15.29 -9.00 -0.65
N LYS A 470 15.41 -9.30 -1.94
CA LYS A 470 16.08 -8.42 -2.91
C LYS A 470 15.45 -7.02 -2.99
N ALA A 471 14.12 -6.92 -3.04
CA ALA A 471 13.44 -5.63 -3.13
C ALA A 471 13.64 -4.82 -1.85
N LEU A 472 13.48 -5.45 -0.69
CA LEU A 472 13.66 -4.83 0.62
C LEU A 472 15.11 -4.37 0.85
N THR A 473 16.10 -5.19 0.52
CA THR A 473 17.52 -4.81 0.56
C THR A 473 17.81 -3.65 -0.38
N GLY A 474 17.20 -3.63 -1.57
CA GLY A 474 17.31 -2.51 -2.50
C GLY A 474 16.78 -1.20 -1.92
N MET A 475 15.60 -1.23 -1.29
CA MET A 475 14.99 -0.06 -0.65
C MET A 475 15.77 0.40 0.58
N SER A 476 16.21 -0.52 1.43
CA SER A 476 17.05 -0.19 2.59
C SER A 476 18.35 0.50 2.19
N LYS A 477 19.00 0.06 1.10
CA LYS A 477 20.18 0.74 0.54
C LYS A 477 19.86 2.09 -0.10
N ALA A 478 18.64 2.29 -0.58
CA ALA A 478 18.19 3.56 -1.15
C ALA A 478 17.83 4.60 -0.08
N GLN A 479 17.67 4.19 1.19
CA GLN A 479 17.28 5.07 2.29
C GLN A 479 18.18 6.32 2.41
N GLY A 480 19.51 6.17 2.30
CA GLY A 480 20.42 7.32 2.36
C GLY A 480 20.25 8.32 1.21
N LEU A 481 19.79 7.86 0.04
CA LEU A 481 19.45 8.75 -1.07
C LEU A 481 18.12 9.46 -0.84
N GLU A 482 17.13 8.77 -0.27
CA GLU A 482 15.85 9.36 0.13
C GLU A 482 16.05 10.42 1.22
N ASP A 483 16.93 10.15 2.18
CA ASP A 483 17.35 11.11 3.20
C ASP A 483 17.96 12.37 2.60
N GLY A 484 18.91 12.22 1.67
CA GLY A 484 19.46 13.37 0.96
C GLY A 484 18.44 14.13 0.11
N PHE A 485 17.51 13.42 -0.55
CA PHE A 485 16.53 14.03 -1.45
C PHE A 485 15.47 14.86 -0.71
N PHE A 486 14.97 14.36 0.42
CA PHE A 486 13.94 15.05 1.20
C PHE A 486 14.51 15.96 2.30
N HIS A 487 15.83 15.97 2.54
CA HIS A 487 16.47 16.68 3.65
C HIS A 487 15.93 18.09 3.89
N THR A 488 16.07 19.00 2.91
CA THR A 488 15.68 20.41 3.06
C THR A 488 14.18 20.56 3.31
N GLN A 489 13.36 19.77 2.63
CA GLN A 489 11.90 19.84 2.78
C GLN A 489 11.47 19.34 4.16
N CYS A 490 12.05 18.22 4.58
CA CYS A 490 11.79 17.65 5.89
C CYS A 490 12.27 18.58 7.01
N GLN A 491 13.46 19.17 6.89
CA GLN A 491 14.01 20.13 7.84
C GLN A 491 13.07 21.32 8.04
N ARG A 492 12.60 21.95 6.95
CA ARG A 492 11.65 23.08 7.01
C ARG A 492 10.31 22.69 7.63
N TYR A 493 9.79 21.52 7.26
CA TYR A 493 8.55 21.00 7.83
C TYR A 493 8.72 20.76 9.34
N MET A 494 9.80 20.11 9.73
CA MET A 494 10.09 19.77 11.12
C MET A 494 10.35 21.01 11.98
N ARG A 495 11.05 22.04 11.47
CA ARG A 495 11.21 23.32 12.18
C ARG A 495 9.85 23.93 12.54
N ASN A 496 8.90 23.93 11.60
CA ASN A 496 7.55 24.45 11.83
C ASN A 496 6.72 23.59 12.80
N VAL A 497 6.93 22.27 12.80
CA VAL A 497 6.27 21.36 13.75
C VAL A 497 6.85 21.53 15.15
N ILE A 498 8.17 21.51 15.27
CA ILE A 498 8.90 21.62 16.54
C ILE A 498 8.69 23.01 17.14
N GLY A 499 8.63 24.07 16.33
CA GLY A 499 8.28 25.42 16.81
C GLY A 499 6.84 25.57 17.31
N GLY A 500 5.99 24.53 17.16
CA GLY A 500 4.58 24.55 17.59
C GLY A 500 3.61 25.18 16.57
N ASN A 501 4.13 25.86 15.53
CA ASN A 501 3.36 26.59 14.52
C ASN A 501 2.32 25.72 13.77
N ARG A 502 2.61 24.43 13.61
CA ARG A 502 1.73 23.48 12.88
C ARG A 502 0.74 22.71 13.77
N LEU A 503 1.01 22.59 15.06
CA LEU A 503 0.27 21.67 15.95
C LEU A 503 -0.65 22.40 16.93
N ASN A 504 -0.81 23.72 16.81
CA ASN A 504 -1.55 24.55 17.77
C ASN A 504 -1.07 24.30 19.22
N ARG A 505 0.24 24.13 19.41
CA ARG A 505 0.88 23.94 20.72
C ARG A 505 1.59 25.22 21.14
N VAL A 506 1.63 25.46 22.46
CA VAL A 506 2.31 26.64 23.02
C VAL A 506 3.80 26.34 23.20
N GLY A 507 4.61 26.87 22.29
CA GLY A 507 6.06 26.70 22.30
C GLY A 507 6.51 25.31 21.84
N PRO A 508 7.83 25.05 21.90
CA PRO A 508 8.39 23.80 21.44
C PRO A 508 8.01 22.60 22.32
N PRO A 509 8.12 21.37 21.81
CA PRO A 509 7.94 20.17 22.63
C PRO A 509 9.04 20.08 23.69
N ASN A 510 8.73 19.44 24.81
CA ASN A 510 9.71 19.14 25.86
C ASN A 510 10.62 17.97 25.48
N GLY A 511 10.21 17.15 24.53
CA GLY A 511 11.00 16.06 23.99
C GLY A 511 10.59 15.72 22.56
N VAL A 512 11.57 15.33 21.75
CA VAL A 512 11.32 14.76 20.42
C VAL A 512 11.81 13.33 20.42
N VAL A 513 10.89 12.40 20.27
CA VAL A 513 11.17 10.96 20.26
C VAL A 513 11.01 10.45 18.84
N SER A 514 11.96 9.65 18.36
CA SER A 514 11.89 9.00 17.04
C SER A 514 12.05 7.49 17.18
N CYS A 515 11.25 6.74 16.45
CA CYS A 515 11.33 5.27 16.39
C CYS A 515 11.41 4.76 14.94
N GLN A 516 11.94 5.59 14.05
CA GLN A 516 12.07 5.32 12.62
C GLN A 516 13.50 5.67 12.16
N PRO A 517 14.04 5.03 11.12
CA PRO A 517 15.46 5.13 10.75
C PRO A 517 15.84 6.30 9.82
N MET A 518 14.89 7.10 9.33
CA MET A 518 15.08 8.06 8.25
C MET A 518 15.14 9.52 8.74
N GLN A 519 15.67 10.41 7.90
CA GLN A 519 15.60 11.87 8.09
C GLN A 519 16.18 12.42 9.41
N HIS A 520 17.00 11.65 10.14
CA HIS A 520 17.53 12.08 11.44
C HIS A 520 18.32 13.38 11.34
N ALA A 521 19.10 13.55 10.26
CA ALA A 521 19.87 14.77 10.03
C ALA A 521 18.96 16.00 9.89
N ALA A 522 17.92 15.91 9.06
CA ALA A 522 16.95 16.99 8.86
C ALA A 522 16.21 17.35 10.16
N ILE A 523 15.86 16.36 10.98
CA ILE A 523 15.18 16.57 12.26
C ILE A 523 16.13 17.21 13.28
N ALA A 524 17.37 16.72 13.39
CA ALA A 524 18.37 17.25 14.31
C ALA A 524 18.76 18.70 13.97
N GLU A 525 18.88 19.03 12.68
CA GLU A 525 19.11 20.40 12.21
C GLU A 525 17.93 21.32 12.55
N ALA A 526 16.69 20.88 12.30
CA ALA A 526 15.50 21.62 12.69
C ALA A 526 15.42 21.84 14.20
N LEU A 527 15.79 20.84 15.00
CA LEU A 527 15.87 20.95 16.46
C LEU A 527 16.91 21.98 16.89
N ARG A 528 18.08 22.01 16.26
CA ARG A 528 19.15 22.98 16.54
C ARG A 528 18.67 24.41 16.29
N GLU A 529 18.01 24.66 15.16
CA GLU A 529 17.45 25.98 14.83
C GLU A 529 16.42 26.42 15.89
N VAL A 530 15.41 25.59 16.17
CA VAL A 530 14.37 25.94 17.15
C VAL A 530 14.92 26.07 18.57
N SER A 531 15.86 25.20 18.95
CA SER A 531 16.54 25.25 20.26
C SER A 531 17.25 26.58 20.46
N SER A 532 17.93 27.08 19.43
CA SER A 532 18.61 28.38 19.47
C SER A 532 17.64 29.56 19.54
N GLU A 533 16.50 29.49 18.84
CA GLU A 533 15.48 30.54 18.83
C GLU A 533 14.67 30.59 20.13
N ALA A 534 14.39 29.44 20.73
CA ALA A 534 13.54 29.32 21.90
C ALA A 534 14.31 29.30 23.24
N GLU A 535 15.64 29.39 23.20
CA GLU A 535 16.53 29.19 24.35
C GLU A 535 16.20 27.90 25.15
N ALA A 536 15.77 26.85 24.43
CA ALA A 536 15.30 25.60 25.00
C ALA A 536 16.30 24.49 24.70
N GLU A 537 16.65 23.67 25.69
CA GLU A 537 17.53 22.52 25.50
C GLU A 537 16.76 21.34 24.91
N LEU A 538 16.51 21.38 23.60
CA LEU A 538 15.80 20.32 22.88
C LEU A 538 16.75 19.18 22.51
N ARG A 539 16.27 17.94 22.64
CA ARG A 539 17.01 16.73 22.28
C ARG A 539 16.16 15.81 21.40
N LEU A 540 16.84 15.02 20.57
CA LEU A 540 16.25 13.95 19.76
C LEU A 540 16.56 12.60 20.38
N ASP A 541 15.58 12.00 21.04
CA ASP A 541 15.68 10.65 21.61
C ASP A 541 15.26 9.61 20.56
N ILE A 542 16.23 8.89 20.00
CA ILE A 542 16.02 7.86 18.98
C ILE A 542 15.96 6.50 19.65
N TYR A 543 14.83 5.82 19.57
CA TYR A 543 14.67 4.45 20.05
C TYR A 543 14.88 3.49 18.89
N LEU A 544 15.90 2.63 19.01
CA LEU A 544 16.11 1.56 18.04
C LEU A 544 14.91 0.61 18.01
N THR A 545 14.48 0.32 16.80
CA THR A 545 13.43 -0.67 16.51
C THR A 545 13.99 -1.93 15.86
N GLU A 546 15.32 -2.07 15.86
CA GLU A 546 16.11 -3.26 15.53
C GLU A 546 17.14 -3.51 16.64
N LEU A 547 17.64 -4.74 16.76
CA LEU A 547 18.66 -5.08 17.77
C LEU A 547 19.99 -4.44 17.36
N PRO A 548 20.78 -3.90 18.29
CA PRO A 548 22.03 -3.20 17.97
C PRO A 548 23.11 -4.21 17.62
N THR A 549 23.27 -4.45 16.32
CA THR A 549 24.25 -5.37 15.75
C THR A 549 25.04 -4.64 14.69
N THR A 550 26.11 -5.25 14.19
CA THR A 550 26.86 -4.70 13.05
C THR A 550 26.02 -4.58 11.77
N HIS A 551 24.82 -5.17 11.73
CA HIS A 551 23.90 -5.16 10.60
C HIS A 551 22.71 -4.22 10.81
N SER A 552 22.71 -3.42 11.88
CA SER A 552 21.72 -2.35 12.14
C SER A 552 22.00 -1.11 11.30
N VAL A 553 22.27 -1.34 10.01
CA VAL A 553 22.72 -0.32 9.06
C VAL A 553 21.67 0.77 8.85
N THR A 554 20.38 0.43 9.03
CA THR A 554 19.29 1.37 8.80
C THR A 554 19.28 2.52 9.81
N PHE A 555 19.76 2.30 11.04
CA PHE A 555 19.97 3.37 12.02
C PHE A 555 21.43 3.83 12.10
N PHE A 556 22.40 2.90 12.07
CA PHE A 556 23.79 3.24 12.36
C PHE A 556 24.44 4.09 11.27
N ASP A 557 24.16 3.82 10.00
CA ASP A 557 24.80 4.55 8.90
C ASP A 557 24.25 5.98 8.76
N PRO A 558 22.92 6.25 8.87
CA PRO A 558 22.41 7.61 8.93
C PRO A 558 22.95 8.42 10.11
N LEU A 559 23.09 7.80 11.29
CA LEU A 559 23.66 8.47 12.46
C LEU A 559 25.14 8.79 12.27
N ARG A 560 25.92 7.87 11.71
CA ARG A 560 27.32 8.12 11.37
C ARG A 560 27.45 9.26 10.36
N THR A 561 26.60 9.24 9.33
CA THR A 561 26.56 10.32 8.32
C THR A 561 26.21 11.66 8.96
N LEU A 562 25.30 11.70 9.93
CA LEU A 562 24.97 12.91 10.68
C LEU A 562 26.18 13.41 11.48
N VAL A 563 26.85 12.55 12.26
CA VAL A 563 28.04 12.91 13.03
C VAL A 563 29.15 13.45 12.14
N GLU A 564 29.38 12.83 10.97
CA GLU A 564 30.42 13.25 10.03
C GLU A 564 30.10 14.58 9.35
N ARG A 565 28.82 14.88 9.08
CA ARG A 565 28.41 16.06 8.31
C ARG A 565 28.04 17.28 9.17
N ASP A 566 27.35 17.07 10.28
CA ASP A 566 26.92 18.13 11.20
C ASP A 566 27.11 17.66 12.66
N PRO A 567 28.34 17.75 13.20
CA PRO A 567 28.64 17.37 14.57
C PRO A 567 27.84 18.14 15.63
N GLU A 568 27.44 19.39 15.33
CA GLU A 568 26.68 20.22 16.27
C GLU A 568 25.23 19.75 16.37
N ALA A 569 24.58 19.43 15.24
CA ALA A 569 23.27 18.78 15.26
C ALA A 569 23.34 17.39 15.91
N ALA A 570 24.41 16.63 15.66
CA ALA A 570 24.61 15.31 16.24
C ALA A 570 24.70 15.32 17.78
N ARG A 571 25.19 16.40 18.41
CA ARG A 571 25.23 16.54 19.88
C ARG A 571 23.84 16.55 20.53
N LEU A 572 22.80 16.90 19.78
CA LEU A 572 21.41 16.92 20.27
C LEU A 572 20.78 15.52 20.26
N VAL A 573 21.44 14.53 19.66
CA VAL A 573 20.93 13.17 19.54
C VAL A 573 21.28 12.34 20.77
N ARG A 574 20.29 11.57 21.25
CA ARG A 574 20.47 10.48 22.19
C ARG A 574 19.92 9.19 21.59
N LEU A 575 20.69 8.13 21.62
CA LEU A 575 20.32 6.83 21.07
C LEU A 575 19.96 5.86 22.20
N HIS A 576 18.70 5.41 22.21
CA HIS A 576 18.19 4.39 23.12
C HIS A 576 18.23 3.03 22.42
N ALA A 577 18.97 2.10 23.00
CA ALA A 577 19.20 0.76 22.46
C ALA A 577 19.18 -0.27 23.59
N VAL A 578 18.89 -1.54 23.28
CA VAL A 578 19.19 -2.61 24.25
C VAL A 578 20.69 -2.90 24.29
N ALA A 579 21.16 -3.67 25.26
CA ALA A 579 22.55 -4.13 25.24
C ALA A 579 22.81 -4.98 23.97
N PRO A 580 23.90 -4.72 23.22
CA PRO A 580 24.32 -5.63 22.16
C PRO A 580 24.82 -6.95 22.76
N ALA A 581 24.90 -8.00 21.95
CA ALA A 581 25.38 -9.30 22.42
C ALA A 581 26.86 -9.27 22.78
N ASP A 582 27.63 -8.37 22.16
CA ASP A 582 29.04 -8.15 22.36
C ASP A 582 29.41 -6.65 22.30
N GLY A 583 30.54 -6.28 22.93
CA GLY A 583 31.15 -4.95 22.86
C GLY A 583 30.45 -3.80 23.58
N GLY A 584 29.22 -3.99 24.06
CA GLY A 584 28.51 -3.01 24.90
C GLY A 584 28.28 -1.65 24.23
N VAL A 585 28.26 -0.58 25.03
CA VAL A 585 28.07 0.81 24.54
C VAL A 585 29.12 1.20 23.50
N GLU A 586 30.36 0.77 23.68
CA GLU A 586 31.48 1.12 22.78
C GLU A 586 31.31 0.58 21.36
N MET A 587 30.69 -0.59 21.21
CA MET A 587 30.37 -1.12 19.88
C MET A 587 29.39 -0.21 19.15
N ILE A 588 28.32 0.23 19.84
CA ILE A 588 27.32 1.14 19.27
C ILE A 588 27.95 2.51 18.97
N ALA A 589 28.77 3.05 19.89
CA ALA A 589 29.49 4.31 19.70
C ALA A 589 30.40 4.26 18.46
N GLY A 590 31.23 3.21 18.35
CA GLY A 590 32.12 3.03 17.20
C GLY A 590 31.39 2.85 15.87
N ARG A 591 30.16 2.31 15.87
CA ARG A 591 29.33 2.16 14.66
C ARG A 591 28.53 3.40 14.31
N THR A 592 28.12 4.20 15.28
CA THR A 592 27.29 5.39 15.02
C THR A 592 28.11 6.68 14.95
N GLY A 593 29.35 6.67 15.45
CA GLY A 593 30.14 7.89 15.66
C GLY A 593 29.66 8.75 16.83
N LEU A 594 28.55 8.39 17.49
CA LEU A 594 28.06 9.11 18.67
C LEU A 594 28.99 8.91 19.86
N ASN A 595 29.03 9.88 20.76
CA ASN A 595 29.73 9.69 22.04
C ASN A 595 29.03 8.62 22.88
N ALA A 596 29.79 7.85 23.65
CA ALA A 596 29.23 6.85 24.56
C ALA A 596 28.19 7.43 25.54
N SER A 597 28.36 8.69 25.96
CA SER A 597 27.40 9.40 26.82
C SER A 597 26.05 9.74 26.16
N GLN A 598 25.99 9.68 24.82
CA GLN A 598 24.76 9.86 24.05
C GLN A 598 24.01 8.54 23.86
N ILE A 599 24.56 7.41 24.30
CA ILE A 599 23.94 6.09 24.14
C ILE A 599 23.37 5.64 25.48
N VAL A 600 22.07 5.38 25.50
CA VAL A 600 21.35 4.85 26.65
C VAL A 600 21.06 3.37 26.40
N ILE A 601 21.55 2.52 27.29
CA ILE A 601 21.23 1.10 27.29
C ILE A 601 19.95 0.89 28.09
N GLU A 602 18.89 0.60 27.36
CA GLU A 602 17.58 0.25 27.88
C GLU A 602 17.54 -1.21 28.31
N ASP A 603 16.74 -1.49 29.34
CA ASP A 603 16.47 -2.88 29.75
C ASP A 603 15.79 -3.67 28.63
N CYS A 604 14.99 -3.01 27.80
CA CYS A 604 14.34 -3.63 26.66
C CYS A 604 13.92 -2.58 25.65
N MET A 605 13.73 -3.03 24.42
CA MET A 605 13.15 -2.25 23.33
C MET A 605 11.76 -1.69 23.73
N PRO A 606 11.22 -0.71 22.99
CA PRO A 606 9.88 -0.15 23.23
C PRO A 606 8.76 -1.16 22.90
N VAL A 607 8.67 -2.20 23.72
CA VAL A 607 7.71 -3.30 23.68
C VAL A 607 6.72 -3.17 24.82
N ASP A 608 5.58 -3.85 24.71
CA ASP A 608 4.54 -3.84 25.74
C ASP A 608 5.11 -4.21 27.12
N VAL A 609 4.95 -3.31 28.10
CA VAL A 609 5.48 -3.47 29.46
C VAL A 609 5.01 -4.76 30.14
N ARG A 610 3.84 -5.29 29.76
CA ARG A 610 3.30 -6.53 30.30
C ARG A 610 4.15 -7.76 29.96
N LEU A 611 4.94 -7.71 28.89
CA LEU A 611 5.88 -8.78 28.52
C LEU A 611 7.04 -8.90 29.52
N ARG A 612 7.28 -7.85 30.32
CA ARG A 612 8.30 -7.81 31.37
C ARG A 612 7.72 -8.27 32.72
N GLY A 613 6.41 -8.12 32.91
CA GLY A 613 5.70 -8.38 34.16
C GLY A 613 5.16 -9.80 34.31
N ALA A 614 4.64 -10.11 35.50
CA ALA A 614 4.01 -11.40 35.81
C ALA A 614 2.57 -11.53 35.29
N ASP A 615 2.00 -10.46 34.75
CA ASP A 615 0.58 -10.38 34.37
C ASP A 615 0.20 -11.28 33.18
N LEU A 616 1.18 -11.69 32.38
CA LEU A 616 0.96 -12.55 31.22
C LEU A 616 1.43 -13.98 31.50
N ALA A 617 0.61 -14.95 31.10
CA ALA A 617 0.88 -16.37 31.23
C ALA A 617 2.22 -16.74 30.56
N ARG A 618 2.97 -17.62 31.20
CA ARG A 618 4.28 -18.11 30.74
C ARG A 618 4.13 -19.44 30.01
N PRO A 619 5.13 -19.87 29.22
CA PRO A 619 5.18 -21.24 28.69
C PRO A 619 4.93 -22.29 29.79
N GLY A 620 4.15 -23.33 29.47
CA GLY A 620 3.74 -24.38 30.42
C GLY A 620 2.75 -23.97 31.53
N SER A 621 2.23 -22.74 31.55
CA SER A 621 1.20 -22.33 32.53
C SER A 621 -0.22 -22.42 31.97
N ALA A 622 -1.24 -22.60 32.80
CA ALA A 622 -2.62 -22.49 32.32
C ALA A 622 -2.93 -21.05 31.89
N ALA A 623 -3.65 -20.88 30.78
CA ALA A 623 -3.94 -19.57 30.21
C ALA A 623 -5.34 -19.52 29.59
N SER A 624 -5.92 -18.33 29.56
CA SER A 624 -7.18 -18.03 28.87
C SER A 624 -6.91 -17.05 27.74
N ILE A 625 -6.91 -17.53 26.50
CA ILE A 625 -6.56 -16.74 25.33
C ILE A 625 -7.85 -16.33 24.62
N THR A 626 -8.15 -15.04 24.57
CA THR A 626 -9.37 -14.54 23.93
C THR A 626 -9.06 -13.88 22.60
N LEU A 627 -9.44 -14.52 21.49
CA LEU A 627 -9.35 -13.94 20.15
C LEU A 627 -10.59 -13.11 19.84
N GLU A 628 -10.40 -11.99 19.16
CA GLU A 628 -11.49 -11.15 18.64
C GLU A 628 -11.52 -11.19 17.12
N ALA A 629 -12.71 -11.42 16.56
CA ALA A 629 -12.92 -11.47 15.12
C ALA A 629 -12.64 -10.11 14.46
N GLY A 630 -11.60 -10.04 13.63
CA GLY A 630 -11.24 -8.88 12.83
C GLY A 630 -11.91 -8.83 11.46
N SER A 631 -12.66 -9.87 11.08
CA SER A 631 -13.42 -9.96 9.83
C SER A 631 -14.70 -10.79 9.99
N PRO A 632 -15.71 -10.63 9.10
CA PRO A 632 -16.91 -11.48 9.12
C PRO A 632 -16.61 -12.98 8.97
N ARG A 633 -15.53 -13.34 8.27
CA ARG A 633 -15.13 -14.74 8.10
C ARG A 633 -14.49 -15.30 9.37
N GLU A 634 -13.68 -14.49 10.05
CA GLU A 634 -13.14 -14.88 11.36
C GLU A 634 -14.25 -14.99 12.41
N LEU A 635 -15.26 -14.13 12.34
CA LEU A 635 -16.48 -14.26 13.15
C LEU A 635 -17.16 -15.61 12.91
N ALA A 636 -17.28 -16.05 11.66
CA ALA A 636 -17.85 -17.36 11.33
C ALA A 636 -17.00 -18.52 11.87
N PHE A 637 -15.67 -18.48 11.69
CA PHE A 637 -14.74 -19.50 12.20
C PHE A 637 -14.74 -19.59 13.74
N LEU A 638 -14.74 -18.44 14.42
CA LEU A 638 -14.81 -18.38 15.87
C LEU A 638 -16.23 -18.70 16.41
N GLY A 639 -17.26 -18.54 15.57
CA GLY A 639 -18.68 -18.68 15.92
C GLY A 639 -19.25 -17.54 16.77
N ARG A 640 -18.45 -16.50 17.06
CA ARG A 640 -18.79 -15.34 17.89
C ARG A 640 -17.72 -14.26 17.79
N GLN A 641 -18.08 -13.03 18.15
CA GLN A 641 -17.17 -11.87 18.04
C GLN A 641 -15.90 -12.06 18.87
N ARG A 642 -16.00 -12.70 20.04
CA ARG A 642 -14.87 -13.01 20.92
C ARG A 642 -14.93 -14.47 21.33
N LYS A 643 -13.87 -15.24 21.08
CA LYS A 643 -13.76 -16.64 21.49
C LYS A 643 -12.57 -16.81 22.42
N THR A 644 -12.86 -17.35 23.60
CA THR A 644 -11.86 -17.69 24.60
C THR A 644 -11.48 -19.17 24.47
N PHE A 645 -10.18 -19.41 24.38
CA PHE A 645 -9.55 -20.72 24.37
C PHE A 645 -8.94 -20.95 25.75
N SER A 646 -9.44 -21.96 26.46
CA SER A 646 -8.88 -22.42 27.73
C SER A 646 -7.71 -23.35 27.42
N ILE A 647 -6.50 -22.87 27.67
CA ILE A 647 -5.24 -23.59 27.45
C ILE A 647 -4.80 -24.14 28.80
N SER A 648 -4.67 -25.46 28.91
CA SER A 648 -4.17 -26.10 30.13
C SER A 648 -2.66 -25.85 30.33
N ALA A 649 -2.10 -26.26 31.47
CA ALA A 649 -0.67 -26.23 31.69
C ALA A 649 0.06 -27.30 30.85
N GLU A 650 -0.61 -28.42 30.61
CA GLU A 650 -0.14 -29.56 29.83
C GLU A 650 -0.26 -29.32 28.32
N ASP A 651 -1.10 -28.36 27.91
CA ASP A 651 -1.20 -27.92 26.53
C ASP A 651 0.07 -27.17 26.10
N SER A 652 0.43 -27.33 24.84
CA SER A 652 1.52 -26.60 24.22
C SER A 652 1.01 -25.66 23.12
N ILE A 653 1.66 -24.52 22.97
CA ILE A 653 1.36 -23.51 21.96
C ILE A 653 2.57 -23.30 21.06
N THR A 654 2.35 -23.45 19.76
CA THR A 654 3.21 -22.89 18.72
C THR A 654 2.53 -21.67 18.11
N LEU A 655 3.19 -20.52 18.21
CA LEU A 655 2.79 -19.29 17.54
C LEU A 655 3.61 -19.11 16.25
N VAL A 656 2.93 -19.08 15.11
CA VAL A 656 3.54 -18.73 13.82
C VAL A 656 3.18 -17.30 13.48
N MET A 657 4.15 -16.39 13.58
CA MET A 657 3.99 -14.96 13.37
C MET A 657 5.14 -14.42 12.51
N LEU A 658 4.95 -14.38 11.19
CA LEU A 658 5.94 -13.84 10.23
C LEU A 658 5.86 -12.30 10.10
N GLY A 659 5.56 -11.61 11.19
CA GLY A 659 5.37 -10.16 11.24
C GLY A 659 3.97 -9.68 10.79
N SER A 660 3.78 -8.36 10.74
CA SER A 660 2.50 -7.73 10.38
C SER A 660 2.12 -7.86 8.91
N GLN A 661 3.12 -8.11 8.05
CA GLN A 661 2.98 -8.33 6.61
C GLN A 661 3.52 -9.74 6.25
N PRO A 662 2.86 -10.83 6.69
CA PRO A 662 3.41 -12.17 6.54
C PRO A 662 3.48 -12.59 5.07
N THR A 663 4.51 -13.37 4.71
CA THR A 663 4.61 -13.95 3.37
C THR A 663 3.50 -14.98 3.16
N VAL A 664 2.57 -14.69 2.26
CA VAL A 664 1.34 -15.49 2.08
C VAL A 664 1.65 -16.93 1.71
N GLY A 665 2.59 -17.16 0.78
CA GLY A 665 2.99 -18.51 0.36
C GLY A 665 3.56 -19.31 1.53
N THR A 666 4.52 -18.74 2.24
CA THR A 666 5.18 -19.35 3.39
C THR A 666 4.22 -19.72 4.51
N MET A 667 3.26 -18.86 4.85
CA MET A 667 2.24 -19.17 5.88
C MET A 667 1.39 -20.40 5.51
N ARG A 668 1.04 -20.54 4.22
CA ARG A 668 0.31 -21.72 3.73
C ARG A 668 1.17 -22.98 3.84
N GLU A 669 2.43 -22.88 3.45
CA GLU A 669 3.35 -24.01 3.51
C GLU A 669 3.57 -24.48 4.96
N TYR A 670 3.77 -23.57 5.91
CA TYR A 670 3.87 -23.95 7.32
C TYR A 670 2.61 -24.68 7.82
N ALA A 671 1.42 -24.13 7.55
CA ALA A 671 0.16 -24.75 7.96
C ALA A 671 -0.01 -26.15 7.35
N GLN A 672 0.31 -26.31 6.06
CA GLN A 672 0.28 -27.62 5.39
C GLN A 672 1.29 -28.61 6.00
N ARG A 673 2.48 -28.13 6.38
CA ARG A 673 3.52 -28.96 6.99
C ARG A 673 3.12 -29.44 8.38
N PHE A 674 2.50 -28.61 9.21
CA PHE A 674 1.92 -29.08 10.49
C PHE A 674 0.88 -30.19 10.27
N VAL A 675 0.03 -30.06 9.25
CA VAL A 675 -0.96 -31.10 8.91
C VAL A 675 -0.29 -32.40 8.46
N GLN A 676 0.75 -32.31 7.62
CA GLN A 676 1.47 -33.46 7.08
C GLN A 676 2.33 -34.18 8.13
N SER A 677 2.88 -33.43 9.07
CA SER A 677 3.81 -33.94 10.08
C SER A 677 3.14 -34.35 11.38
N THR A 678 1.81 -34.31 11.43
CA THR A 678 1.08 -34.82 12.58
C THR A 678 1.34 -36.33 12.70
N PRO A 679 2.00 -36.80 13.79
CA PRO A 679 2.31 -38.21 13.95
C PRO A 679 1.02 -39.03 13.88
N GLN A 680 0.98 -40.03 13.00
CA GLN A 680 -0.16 -40.96 12.93
C GLN A 680 -0.13 -41.96 14.09
N ASP A 681 1.06 -42.23 14.64
CA ASP A 681 1.26 -43.21 15.69
C ASP A 681 1.04 -42.63 17.09
N ALA A 682 0.19 -43.30 17.86
CA ALA A 682 -0.33 -42.87 19.15
C ALA A 682 0.61 -43.12 20.34
N SER A 683 1.81 -43.66 20.13
CA SER A 683 2.64 -44.23 21.20
C SER A 683 3.33 -43.20 22.09
N GLU A 684 3.52 -41.97 21.62
CA GLU A 684 4.12 -40.87 22.40
C GLU A 684 3.20 -39.63 22.41
N LYS A 685 1.93 -39.81 22.78
CA LYS A 685 0.99 -38.69 22.85
C LYS A 685 1.39 -37.74 23.99
N PRO A 686 1.74 -36.47 23.71
CA PRO A 686 1.97 -35.48 24.77
C PRO A 686 0.70 -35.33 25.61
N ALA A 687 0.83 -35.10 26.92
CA ALA A 687 -0.29 -35.17 27.88
C ALA A 687 -1.47 -34.24 27.53
N GLY A 688 -1.23 -33.06 26.94
CA GLY A 688 -2.24 -32.07 26.54
C GLY A 688 -2.44 -31.90 25.03
N LEU A 689 -3.19 -30.86 24.65
CA LEU A 689 -3.39 -30.44 23.26
C LEU A 689 -2.19 -29.65 22.74
N HIS A 690 -1.94 -29.73 21.42
CA HIS A 690 -0.96 -28.88 20.75
C HIS A 690 -1.68 -27.87 19.86
N TRP A 691 -1.60 -26.60 20.23
CA TRP A 691 -2.26 -25.50 19.53
C TRP A 691 -1.28 -24.78 18.61
N ILE A 692 -1.60 -24.71 17.32
CA ILE A 692 -0.88 -23.92 16.32
C ILE A 692 -1.69 -22.65 16.01
N PHE A 693 -1.24 -21.51 16.54
CA PHE A 693 -1.83 -20.22 16.22
C PHE A 693 -1.12 -19.61 15.01
N LEU A 694 -1.88 -19.27 13.96
CA LEU A 694 -1.35 -18.80 12.67
C LEU A 694 -1.77 -17.34 12.45
N ALA A 695 -0.83 -16.39 12.59
CA ALA A 695 -1.10 -14.97 12.40
C ALA A 695 -1.18 -14.63 10.90
N THR A 696 -2.34 -14.15 10.42
CA THR A 696 -2.58 -13.97 8.98
C THR A 696 -2.35 -12.54 8.46
N GLY A 697 -2.08 -11.58 9.35
CA GLY A 697 -2.00 -10.17 9.01
C GLY A 697 -3.37 -9.46 8.91
N ASN A 698 -3.37 -8.21 8.46
CA ASN A 698 -4.56 -7.36 8.44
C ASN A 698 -5.57 -7.79 7.35
N PRO A 699 -6.80 -8.22 7.70
CA PRO A 699 -7.76 -8.75 6.73
C PRO A 699 -8.36 -7.67 5.82
N LYS A 700 -8.07 -6.39 6.05
CA LYS A 700 -8.41 -5.31 5.11
C LYS A 700 -7.60 -5.40 3.81
N GLN A 701 -6.47 -6.10 3.82
CA GLN A 701 -5.71 -6.37 2.61
C GLN A 701 -6.23 -7.64 1.92
N PRO A 702 -6.57 -7.59 0.61
CA PRO A 702 -7.18 -8.73 -0.09
C PRO A 702 -6.33 -10.03 -0.08
N SER A 703 -5.00 -9.91 -0.05
CA SER A 703 -4.08 -11.05 0.02
C SER A 703 -4.17 -11.78 1.37
N PHE A 704 -4.26 -11.03 2.47
CA PHE A 704 -4.36 -11.57 3.83
C PHE A 704 -5.77 -12.09 4.15
N ASP A 705 -6.81 -11.47 3.60
CA ASP A 705 -8.16 -12.04 3.63
C ASP A 705 -8.20 -13.42 2.94
N LYS A 706 -7.62 -13.53 1.72
CA LYS A 706 -7.50 -14.82 1.02
C LYS A 706 -6.61 -15.83 1.76
N LEU A 707 -5.58 -15.38 2.47
CA LEU A 707 -4.77 -16.23 3.33
C LEU A 707 -5.62 -16.76 4.49
N TYR A 708 -6.36 -15.89 5.16
CA TYR A 708 -7.24 -16.26 6.27
C TYR A 708 -8.28 -17.30 5.85
N ILE A 709 -9.00 -17.08 4.74
CA ILE A 709 -9.96 -18.06 4.22
C ILE A 709 -9.31 -19.44 4.08
N PHE A 710 -8.17 -19.49 3.38
CA PHE A 710 -7.49 -20.75 3.13
C PHE A 710 -7.11 -21.47 4.43
N LEU A 711 -6.58 -20.73 5.40
CA LEU A 711 -6.18 -21.31 6.68
C LEU A 711 -7.37 -21.70 7.55
N ALA A 712 -8.48 -20.96 7.51
CA ALA A 712 -9.73 -21.31 8.20
C ALA A 712 -10.33 -22.60 7.62
N ASP A 713 -10.44 -22.69 6.30
CA ASP A 713 -10.93 -23.92 5.62
C ASP A 713 -10.04 -25.13 5.92
N LEU A 714 -8.72 -24.93 5.94
CA LEU A 714 -7.77 -25.98 6.31
C LEU A 714 -7.95 -26.39 7.78
N ALA A 715 -8.05 -25.41 8.70
CA ALA A 715 -8.22 -25.63 10.12
C ALA A 715 -9.54 -26.33 10.43
N ASP A 716 -10.65 -25.96 9.81
CA ASP A 716 -11.95 -26.58 10.06
C ASP A 716 -11.95 -28.06 9.68
N ARG A 717 -11.50 -28.38 8.46
CA ARG A 717 -11.38 -29.78 8.00
C ARG A 717 -10.42 -30.58 8.88
N PHE A 718 -9.23 -30.02 9.15
CA PHE A 718 -8.21 -30.72 9.91
C PHE A 718 -8.59 -30.91 11.39
N ASN A 719 -9.11 -29.87 12.05
CA ASN A 719 -9.54 -29.96 13.45
C ASN A 719 -10.76 -30.87 13.62
N PHE A 720 -11.64 -30.97 12.61
CA PHE A 720 -12.70 -31.96 12.58
C PHE A 720 -12.11 -33.38 12.56
N LEU A 721 -11.20 -33.67 11.62
CA LEU A 721 -10.53 -34.96 11.53
C LEU A 721 -9.79 -35.32 12.82
N GLN A 722 -9.02 -34.39 13.40
CA GLN A 722 -8.32 -34.60 14.66
C GLN A 722 -9.28 -34.91 15.82
N ARG A 723 -10.47 -34.31 15.87
CA ARG A 723 -11.47 -34.68 16.88
C ARG A 723 -12.01 -36.09 16.67
N MET A 724 -12.29 -36.47 15.42
CA MET A 724 -12.78 -37.80 15.07
C MET A 724 -11.77 -38.91 15.35
N THR A 725 -10.47 -38.64 15.17
CA THR A 725 -9.39 -39.62 15.39
C THR A 725 -8.75 -39.52 16.77
N ASN A 726 -9.33 -38.73 17.69
CA ASN A 726 -8.74 -38.42 19.00
C ASN A 726 -7.26 -37.96 18.91
N GLY A 727 -6.99 -37.19 17.85
CA GLY A 727 -5.76 -36.45 17.64
C GLY A 727 -5.75 -35.15 18.47
N ARG A 728 -4.55 -34.70 18.83
CA ARG A 728 -4.32 -33.63 19.80
C ARG A 728 -3.87 -32.30 19.19
N LEU A 729 -3.65 -32.24 17.87
CA LEU A 729 -3.24 -31.00 17.20
C LEU A 729 -4.46 -30.14 16.83
N ARG A 730 -4.36 -28.82 17.03
CA ARG A 730 -5.40 -27.84 16.68
C ARG A 730 -4.79 -26.67 15.93
N LEU A 731 -5.32 -26.36 14.76
CA LEU A 731 -4.96 -25.14 14.01
C LEU A 731 -5.92 -24.00 14.34
N VAL A 732 -5.41 -22.79 14.58
CA VAL A 732 -6.20 -21.60 14.88
C VAL A 732 -5.64 -20.40 14.10
N PRO A 733 -6.15 -20.12 12.89
CA PRO A 733 -5.83 -18.89 12.19
C PRO A 733 -6.49 -17.70 12.87
N PHE A 734 -5.78 -16.57 12.89
CA PHE A 734 -6.30 -15.33 13.47
C PHE A 734 -5.74 -14.10 12.75
N THR A 735 -6.55 -13.04 12.70
CA THR A 735 -6.20 -11.80 11.97
C THR A 735 -5.77 -10.66 12.88
N ARG A 736 -6.15 -10.69 14.17
CA ARG A 736 -5.94 -9.60 15.14
C ARG A 736 -5.60 -10.10 16.54
N GLN A 737 -5.35 -9.14 17.44
CA GLN A 737 -5.04 -9.29 18.86
C GLN A 737 -5.79 -10.43 19.59
N PRO A 738 -5.18 -11.00 20.65
CA PRO A 738 -4.07 -10.46 21.44
C PRO A 738 -2.76 -11.21 21.19
N VAL A 739 -1.98 -10.72 20.23
CA VAL A 739 -0.65 -11.26 19.90
C VAL A 739 0.25 -11.32 21.13
N THR A 740 0.28 -10.29 21.97
CA THR A 740 1.10 -10.24 23.18
C THR A 740 0.76 -11.35 24.19
N GLN A 741 -0.52 -11.69 24.37
CA GLN A 741 -0.93 -12.78 25.28
C GLN A 741 -0.54 -14.15 24.71
N LEU A 742 -0.80 -14.34 23.41
CA LEU A 742 -0.42 -15.55 22.68
C LEU A 742 1.08 -15.76 22.70
N GLU A 743 1.82 -14.73 22.35
CA GLU A 743 3.27 -14.73 22.31
C GLU A 743 3.80 -15.01 23.71
N SER A 744 3.33 -14.32 24.75
CA SER A 744 3.77 -14.57 26.13
C SER A 744 3.58 -16.02 26.57
N ARG A 745 2.46 -16.65 26.21
CA ARG A 745 2.19 -18.05 26.54
C ARG A 745 2.89 -19.07 25.64
N ALA A 746 3.31 -18.70 24.42
CA ALA A 746 3.80 -19.66 23.43
C ALA A 746 5.06 -20.41 23.90
N ASP A 747 5.02 -21.74 23.82
CA ASP A 747 6.18 -22.61 24.08
C ASP A 747 7.16 -22.57 22.90
N VAL A 748 6.63 -22.39 21.68
CA VAL A 748 7.39 -22.19 20.46
C VAL A 748 6.92 -20.91 19.75
N THR A 749 7.84 -20.00 19.46
CA THR A 749 7.56 -18.83 18.60
C THR A 749 8.33 -18.97 17.29
N LEU A 750 7.62 -18.99 16.17
CA LEU A 750 8.18 -18.97 14.82
C LEU A 750 7.97 -17.58 14.22
N THR A 751 9.07 -16.87 13.94
CA THR A 751 9.05 -15.47 13.47
C THR A 751 10.10 -15.20 12.40
N ARG A 752 10.04 -14.03 11.75
CA ARG A 752 11.02 -13.51 10.78
C ARG A 752 12.13 -12.64 11.39
N SER A 753 12.35 -12.73 12.71
CA SER A 753 13.28 -11.84 13.44
C SER A 753 13.09 -10.35 13.13
N GLY A 754 11.82 -9.91 12.97
CA GLY A 754 11.51 -8.48 12.89
C GLY A 754 11.96 -7.78 14.17
N GLY A 755 12.43 -6.53 14.08
CA GLY A 755 13.15 -5.92 15.19
C GLY A 755 12.36 -5.80 16.49
N ILE A 756 11.12 -5.28 16.45
CA ILE A 756 10.26 -5.22 17.65
C ILE A 756 9.91 -6.62 18.19
N THR A 757 9.57 -7.57 17.32
CA THR A 757 9.33 -8.95 17.76
C THR A 757 10.57 -9.59 18.39
N SER A 758 11.76 -9.24 17.91
CA SER A 758 13.02 -9.68 18.53
C SER A 758 13.17 -9.06 19.93
N GLY A 759 12.81 -7.79 20.09
CA GLY A 759 12.71 -7.12 21.39
C GLY A 759 11.69 -7.76 22.34
N GLU A 760 10.53 -8.18 21.82
CA GLU A 760 9.47 -8.87 22.58
C GLU A 760 10.02 -10.21 23.11
N LEU A 761 10.69 -10.98 22.26
CA LEU A 761 11.37 -12.24 22.62
C LEU A 761 12.45 -12.05 23.70
N LEU A 762 13.29 -11.02 23.58
CA LEU A 762 14.30 -10.70 24.59
C LEU A 762 13.66 -10.28 25.92
N ALA A 763 12.59 -9.47 25.90
CA ALA A 763 11.89 -9.05 27.11
C ALA A 763 11.30 -10.26 27.87
N MET A 764 10.68 -11.20 27.16
CA MET A 764 10.16 -12.43 27.75
C MET A 764 11.27 -13.35 28.27
N SER A 765 12.39 -13.44 27.55
CA SER A 765 13.55 -14.19 28.06
C SER A 765 14.13 -13.58 29.34
N LYS A 766 14.22 -12.25 29.43
CA LYS A 766 14.65 -11.55 30.66
C LYS A 766 13.71 -11.80 31.84
N ARG A 767 12.41 -11.97 31.57
CA ARG A 767 11.41 -12.39 32.57
C ARG A 767 11.63 -13.84 33.09
N GLY A 768 12.49 -14.61 32.42
CA GLY A 768 12.81 -16.00 32.74
C GLY A 768 12.00 -17.04 31.95
N ASP A 769 11.31 -16.62 30.89
CA ASP A 769 10.57 -17.55 30.04
C ASP A 769 11.51 -18.47 29.27
N ARG A 770 11.25 -19.77 29.32
CA ARG A 770 11.96 -20.78 28.52
C ARG A 770 11.07 -21.21 27.37
N ARG A 771 11.36 -20.71 26.17
CA ARG A 771 10.63 -21.01 24.94
C ARG A 771 11.61 -21.38 23.84
N LYS A 772 11.15 -22.13 22.85
CA LYS A 772 11.89 -22.37 21.61
C LYS A 772 11.62 -21.23 20.64
N VAL A 773 12.69 -20.59 20.15
CA VAL A 773 12.58 -19.54 19.13
C VAL A 773 13.03 -20.10 17.78
N LEU A 774 12.13 -20.08 16.81
CA LEU A 774 12.37 -20.50 15.44
C LEU A 774 12.36 -19.28 14.51
N LEU A 775 13.39 -19.16 13.68
CA LEU A 775 13.61 -18.02 12.82
C LEU A 775 13.44 -18.42 11.36
N HIS A 776 12.37 -17.93 10.74
CA HIS A 776 12.08 -18.19 9.35
C HIS A 776 13.04 -17.45 8.42
N ILE A 777 13.64 -18.19 7.50
CA ILE A 777 14.41 -17.68 6.36
C ILE A 777 13.62 -17.88 5.04
N GLU A 778 13.63 -16.89 4.17
CA GLU A 778 13.11 -17.04 2.80
C GLU A 778 14.15 -17.75 1.95
N VAL A 779 13.88 -18.91 1.36
CA VAL A 779 14.87 -19.56 0.49
C VAL A 779 14.66 -19.10 -0.95
N PRO A 780 15.69 -18.55 -1.62
CA PRO A 780 15.61 -18.25 -3.06
C PRO A 780 15.20 -19.48 -3.86
N LYS A 781 14.28 -19.31 -4.82
CA LYS A 781 13.69 -20.44 -5.58
C LYS A 781 14.72 -21.25 -6.38
N ASP A 782 15.84 -20.61 -6.72
CA ASP A 782 16.96 -21.16 -7.46
C ASP A 782 18.00 -21.87 -6.58
N LYS A 783 17.84 -21.84 -5.25
CA LYS A 783 18.79 -22.43 -4.30
C LYS A 783 18.23 -23.67 -3.61
N GLN A 784 19.12 -24.59 -3.25
CA GLN A 784 18.75 -25.76 -2.47
C GLN A 784 18.22 -25.33 -1.09
N SER A 785 16.99 -25.74 -0.82
CA SER A 785 16.27 -25.44 0.42
C SER A 785 16.55 -26.41 1.56
N VAL A 786 17.38 -27.43 1.32
CA VAL A 786 17.63 -28.51 2.27
C VAL A 786 18.96 -28.23 2.96
N GLU A 787 18.90 -28.12 4.28
CA GLU A 787 20.08 -27.98 5.12
C GLU A 787 20.90 -29.28 5.09
N PRO A 788 22.24 -29.22 4.99
CA PRO A 788 23.09 -30.41 5.04
C PRO A 788 22.99 -31.11 6.40
N GLU A 789 22.77 -32.42 6.42
CA GLU A 789 22.57 -33.19 7.66
C GLU A 789 23.88 -33.50 8.42
N VAL A 790 25.05 -33.55 7.75
CA VAL A 790 26.19 -34.34 8.27
C VAL A 790 27.51 -33.57 8.42
N ASP A 791 27.72 -32.43 7.76
CA ASP A 791 28.99 -31.69 7.83
C ASP A 791 28.83 -30.29 8.45
N SER A 792 29.60 -30.03 9.51
CA SER A 792 29.64 -28.75 10.21
C SER A 792 30.05 -27.58 9.30
N GLU A 793 30.91 -27.80 8.31
CA GLU A 793 31.34 -26.74 7.38
C GLU A 793 30.29 -26.47 6.29
N GLN A 794 29.68 -27.52 5.73
CA GLN A 794 28.55 -27.36 4.80
C GLN A 794 27.36 -26.68 5.49
N ARG A 795 27.08 -27.04 6.75
CA ARG A 795 26.03 -26.39 7.54
C ARG A 795 26.35 -24.91 7.78
N LYS A 796 27.56 -24.56 8.23
CA LYS A 796 27.96 -23.14 8.38
C LYS A 796 27.84 -22.37 7.07
N SER A 797 28.25 -22.97 5.95
CA SER A 797 28.14 -22.38 4.62
C SER A 797 26.67 -22.16 4.22
N TRP A 798 25.81 -23.15 4.48
CA TRP A 798 24.38 -23.04 4.26
C TRP A 798 23.73 -21.98 5.15
N GLU A 799 24.03 -21.96 6.46
CA GLU A 799 23.51 -20.98 7.41
C GLU A 799 23.92 -19.56 7.00
N LYS A 800 25.19 -19.37 6.61
CA LYS A 800 25.67 -18.09 6.07
C LYS A 800 24.88 -17.67 4.84
N MET A 801 24.71 -18.57 3.86
CA MET A 801 23.92 -18.28 2.65
C MET A 801 22.47 -17.94 3.01
N ALA A 802 21.83 -18.77 3.82
CA ALA A 802 20.45 -18.60 4.28
C ALA A 802 20.22 -17.26 4.96
N LEU A 803 21.14 -16.83 5.82
CA LEU A 803 21.11 -15.52 6.47
C LEU A 803 21.30 -14.38 5.47
N THR A 804 22.33 -14.47 4.61
CA THR A 804 22.67 -13.36 3.69
C THR A 804 21.68 -13.17 2.54
N GLU A 805 20.97 -14.22 2.13
CA GLU A 805 20.09 -14.19 0.96
C GLU A 805 18.62 -14.41 1.29
N GLY A 806 18.35 -15.03 2.43
CA GLY A 806 17.00 -15.32 2.91
C GLY A 806 16.46 -14.35 3.95
N MET A 807 17.29 -13.42 4.39
CA MET A 807 16.88 -12.31 5.24
C MET A 807 17.47 -11.02 4.70
N VAL A 808 16.74 -9.93 4.94
CA VAL A 808 17.27 -8.58 4.76
C VAL A 808 18.27 -8.29 5.87
N GLU A 809 19.19 -7.36 5.63
CA GLU A 809 20.37 -7.17 6.48
C GLU A 809 20.03 -6.97 7.97
N TRP A 810 19.03 -6.15 8.30
CA TRP A 810 18.63 -5.96 9.69
C TRP A 810 17.91 -7.18 10.31
N GLU A 811 17.10 -7.93 9.53
CA GLU A 811 16.47 -9.18 10.00
C GLU A 811 17.54 -10.24 10.27
N MET A 812 18.59 -10.28 9.45
CA MET A 812 19.78 -11.12 9.63
C MET A 812 20.54 -10.74 10.91
N GLY A 813 20.79 -9.44 11.13
CA GLY A 813 21.41 -8.95 12.38
C GLY A 813 20.62 -9.39 13.61
N ASN A 814 19.31 -9.17 13.60
CA ASN A 814 18.43 -9.62 14.67
C ASN A 814 18.48 -11.14 14.86
N ALA A 815 18.47 -11.91 13.77
CA ALA A 815 18.54 -13.36 13.82
C ALA A 815 19.83 -13.83 14.51
N LEU A 816 20.99 -13.33 14.08
CA LEU A 816 22.29 -13.66 14.67
C LEU A 816 22.31 -13.35 16.18
N HIS A 817 21.79 -12.19 16.58
CA HIS A 817 21.70 -11.83 18.00
C HIS A 817 20.81 -12.80 18.77
N LEU A 818 19.63 -13.16 18.24
CA LEU A 818 18.73 -14.11 18.89
C LEU A 818 19.30 -15.54 18.93
N GLN A 819 20.08 -15.95 17.93
CA GLN A 819 20.80 -17.23 17.96
C GLN A 819 21.82 -17.25 19.11
N GLN A 820 22.57 -16.16 19.29
CA GLN A 820 23.57 -16.04 20.34
C GLN A 820 22.95 -15.95 21.75
N VAL A 821 21.89 -15.16 21.91
CA VAL A 821 21.33 -14.85 23.25
C VAL A 821 20.24 -15.85 23.66
N LEU A 822 19.44 -16.34 22.73
CA LEU A 822 18.27 -17.20 23.00
C LEU A 822 18.42 -18.63 22.45
N ASN A 823 19.56 -18.99 21.86
CA ASN A 823 19.72 -20.26 21.14
C ASN A 823 18.64 -20.46 20.06
N ALA A 824 18.21 -19.37 19.41
CA ALA A 824 17.23 -19.43 18.35
C ALA A 824 17.73 -20.30 17.17
N THR A 825 16.82 -20.94 16.43
CA THR A 825 17.16 -21.87 15.34
C THR A 825 16.55 -21.44 14.03
N LEU A 826 17.34 -21.41 12.95
CA LEU A 826 16.84 -21.13 11.59
C LEU A 826 15.94 -22.26 11.09
N VAL A 827 14.83 -21.90 10.47
CA VAL A 827 13.81 -22.84 9.97
C VAL A 827 13.23 -22.42 8.62
N THR A 828 12.86 -23.42 7.83
CA THR A 828 12.03 -23.29 6.63
C THR A 828 10.79 -24.15 6.80
N PRO A 829 9.72 -23.94 6.01
CA PRO A 829 8.57 -24.85 6.04
C PRO A 829 8.95 -26.32 5.84
N LYS A 830 9.98 -26.61 5.05
CA LYS A 830 10.46 -27.98 4.81
C LYS A 830 11.18 -28.59 6.01
N LYS A 831 11.90 -27.78 6.79
CA LYS A 831 12.66 -28.23 7.98
C LYS A 831 11.79 -28.31 9.23
N LEU A 832 10.62 -27.67 9.24
CA LEU A 832 9.71 -27.67 10.38
C LEU A 832 9.54 -29.06 11.04
N PRO A 833 9.35 -30.18 10.31
CA PRO A 833 9.09 -31.49 10.93
C PRO A 833 10.25 -32.08 11.73
N SER A 834 11.50 -31.70 11.43
CA SER A 834 12.67 -32.20 12.17
C SER A 834 13.06 -31.32 13.35
N VAL A 835 12.50 -30.12 13.42
CA VAL A 835 12.79 -29.13 14.46
C VAL A 835 11.62 -28.98 15.42
N TRP A 836 10.39 -29.17 14.96
CA TRP A 836 9.20 -29.25 15.80
C TRP A 836 9.18 -30.58 16.53
#